data_AF-A0AAP9ZYN0-F1
#
_entry.id   AF-A0AAP9ZYN0-F1
#
_cell.length_a   1.000
_cell.length_b   1.000
_cell.length_c   1.000
_cell.angle_alpha   90.00
_cell.angle_beta   90.00
_cell.angle_gamma   90.00
#
_symmetry.space_group_name_H-M   'P 1'
#
loop_
_entity.id
_entity.type
_entity.pdbx_description
1 polymer ?
#
loop_
_entity_poly.entity_id
_entity_poly.type
_entity_poly.pdbx_seq_one_letter_code
_entity_poly.pdbx_strand_id
1 'polypeptide(L)'
;MSSPSTAQVTGGGPQQADGIELEVAPGEYSTHEAGKAVLSAINGGILTTGGRTRVFSTGNGAAGAAAWGSASRVVLRDTEIRTRGGSSAGIDLRNGANATAERISIDTDGDYAHGASVDGTNARLTLSDSVIVTRGKEAHGITAILAPGGTIEVADTLVRTSGLFGVGLSISYGGVRATLTRTDIRTDGDYASVLYLPSASTVALNDSHLETAGDYALGVDTREGSVELAGTRVITHGKSAHGLYASKEYTDTPVVDATDTLVTTTGDRAIGVIARLGGKISMTRGGITTSGERARGVMSAGADSVASLVDTSVETQGKQAVALYSSSGGTIDLVRTSARATGEGAPAAAVYGGTLTIDDGSLVSERHGAIDASDATIALKNGTRAIGGNGTLLSVHAESSAPVRLTLDTGSRADGDIVNLPTDDGSATDAVTNVALANASEWTGATDVVRTLSLDTNSRWTVTADSTVGSVALNDSTIEFAAPAARGMPTPRTLVVTGDYAARNGRLVLHTTLQDDASPTDRLMIDGGRASGDTGIVVKRSGGDGAPTTIGIPLVETRNGGTTDVSAFTLDAGSDGYRNGFGTLSAGGYDYMLKRGGNGGQEEDWYLVSAAKPQPPVPPGPVDPVPPGPVDPEPPIVPEITPPPRAAAPEPDAYLANADAASMMAVHTLHQREDASLRTGAAATGPLDGAIWLRAEGQMTSMSGGNRSVSGNGRLIHAGADLLRFEDGHGGSVRVGAMGMYGSQTNWSTRPLWNAIEHRVMNATARGSVSGYNVGLYGTWYGNRDILTGPYVDAWFMYGAYANSVGGSLAADSYRSRTLTGSVETGYSLPFYERGDTRFFVEPEAQLVVSDYRADAHGTAGGRVDGQGSTDVLTRLGVRVHGITAMPHGRELRPFIEANWWHGPGSRSLTLDRNAFSFSVPRDRAAVRIGATGQLSRQFSISASIGVEGNLSDYSVVKGQFSAKYRW
;
A
#
# COMPACT_ATOMS: atom_id res chain seq x y z
N MET A 1 -64.62 28.57 -46.36
CA MET A 1 -63.95 29.60 -47.18
C MET A 1 -64.82 30.85 -47.10
N SER A 2 -64.53 31.70 -46.12
CA SER A 2 -65.17 33.00 -45.91
C SER A 2 -64.06 34.05 -46.08
N SER A 3 -64.28 35.00 -46.98
CA SER A 3 -63.30 36.03 -47.35
C SER A 3 -62.81 36.82 -46.13
N PRO A 4 -61.50 37.16 -46.03
CA PRO A 4 -61.01 38.03 -44.97
C PRO A 4 -61.68 39.40 -45.12
N SER A 5 -62.32 39.89 -44.06
CA SER A 5 -62.85 41.25 -44.02
C SER A 5 -61.68 42.22 -43.85
N THR A 6 -61.47 43.07 -44.85
CA THR A 6 -60.49 44.16 -44.82
C THR A 6 -60.98 45.28 -43.90
N ALA A 7 -60.85 45.10 -42.59
CA ALA A 7 -60.94 46.21 -41.64
C ALA A 7 -59.55 46.83 -41.43
N GLN A 8 -59.08 47.60 -42.41
CA GLN A 8 -57.91 48.45 -42.25
C GLN A 8 -58.34 49.79 -41.63
N VAL A 9 -57.75 50.15 -40.49
CA VAL A 9 -57.58 51.57 -40.14
C VAL A 9 -56.20 51.98 -40.66
N THR A 10 -56.14 52.49 -41.90
CA THR A 10 -54.93 53.16 -42.42
C THR A 10 -54.83 54.54 -41.78
N GLY A 11 -53.99 54.70 -40.75
CA GLY A 11 -53.80 56.00 -40.07
C GLY A 11 -53.38 55.98 -38.61
N GLY A 12 -52.81 54.89 -38.08
CA GLY A 12 -52.23 54.87 -36.73
C GLY A 12 -53.19 54.62 -35.56
N GLY A 13 -54.34 53.97 -35.79
CA GLY A 13 -55.26 53.53 -34.73
C GLY A 13 -55.09 52.05 -34.33
N PRO A 14 -55.60 51.64 -33.15
CA PRO A 14 -55.53 50.26 -32.67
C PRO A 14 -56.23 49.28 -33.62
N GLN A 15 -55.59 48.14 -33.92
CA GLN A 15 -56.17 47.07 -34.73
C GLN A 15 -56.81 46.04 -33.80
N GLN A 16 -58.08 45.71 -34.03
CA GLN A 16 -58.85 44.81 -33.16
C GLN A 16 -59.63 43.78 -33.97
N ALA A 17 -59.36 42.50 -33.71
CA ALA A 17 -60.15 41.37 -34.16
C ALA A 17 -61.20 41.04 -33.08
N ASP A 18 -62.46 41.44 -33.27
CA ASP A 18 -63.56 41.16 -32.35
C ASP A 18 -64.48 40.09 -32.94
N GLY A 19 -64.35 38.84 -32.48
CA GLY A 19 -65.13 37.69 -32.98
C GLY A 19 -64.92 37.34 -34.46
N ILE A 20 -63.90 37.94 -35.11
CA ILE A 20 -63.56 37.77 -36.52
C ILE A 20 -62.10 37.35 -36.70
N GLU A 21 -61.76 36.86 -37.89
CA GLU A 21 -60.37 36.74 -38.34
C GLU A 21 -59.93 38.04 -39.03
N LEU A 22 -58.85 38.64 -38.56
CA LEU A 22 -58.28 39.89 -39.06
C LEU A 22 -56.81 39.68 -39.44
N GLU A 23 -56.49 39.89 -40.71
CA GLU A 23 -55.11 39.95 -41.19
C GLU A 23 -54.62 41.42 -41.19
N VAL A 24 -53.58 41.70 -40.42
CA VAL A 24 -52.94 43.02 -40.32
C VAL A 24 -51.89 43.14 -41.42
N ALA A 25 -52.01 44.18 -42.25
CA ALA A 25 -51.07 44.44 -43.32
C ALA A 25 -49.67 44.82 -42.79
N PRO A 26 -48.59 44.56 -43.56
CA PRO A 26 -47.26 45.06 -43.21
C PRO A 26 -47.25 46.58 -43.02
N GLY A 27 -46.64 47.08 -41.93
CA GLY A 27 -46.65 48.50 -41.62
C GLY A 27 -46.24 48.83 -40.19
N GLU A 28 -46.40 50.10 -39.82
CA GLU A 28 -46.15 50.60 -38.46
C GLU A 28 -47.48 50.96 -37.78
N TYR A 29 -47.65 50.50 -36.54
CA TYR A 29 -48.85 50.70 -35.72
C TYR A 29 -48.43 51.20 -34.34
N SER A 30 -49.20 52.12 -33.76
CA SER A 30 -48.85 52.68 -32.46
C SER A 30 -50.05 53.04 -31.58
N THR A 31 -49.81 53.14 -30.27
CA THR A 31 -50.77 53.67 -29.29
C THR A 31 -50.05 54.47 -28.20
N HIS A 32 -50.74 55.49 -27.70
CA HIS A 32 -50.29 56.28 -26.54
C HIS A 32 -51.29 56.19 -25.37
N GLU A 33 -52.42 55.52 -25.57
CA GLU A 33 -53.49 55.40 -24.58
C GLU A 33 -53.14 54.37 -23.52
N ALA A 34 -53.38 54.69 -22.25
CA ALA A 34 -53.18 53.76 -21.15
C ALA A 34 -54.12 52.54 -21.28
N GLY A 35 -53.56 51.34 -21.07
CA GLY A 35 -54.31 50.07 -21.10
C GLY A 35 -54.82 49.61 -22.46
N LYS A 36 -54.50 50.30 -23.56
CA LYS A 36 -54.97 49.95 -24.91
C LYS A 36 -53.87 49.27 -25.71
N ALA A 37 -54.09 48.03 -26.11
CA ALA A 37 -53.15 47.32 -26.96
C ALA A 37 -53.12 47.88 -28.39
N VAL A 38 -51.96 47.80 -29.06
CA VAL A 38 -51.84 48.23 -30.48
C VAL A 38 -52.54 47.23 -31.40
N LEU A 39 -52.29 45.94 -31.20
CA LEU A 39 -52.96 44.83 -31.86
C LEU A 39 -53.76 44.05 -30.80
N SER A 40 -55.04 43.76 -31.04
CA SER A 40 -55.86 43.00 -30.08
C SER A 40 -56.77 41.98 -30.74
N ALA A 41 -56.96 40.84 -30.08
CA ALA A 41 -57.95 39.83 -30.44
C ALA A 41 -58.87 39.58 -29.24
N ILE A 42 -60.17 39.76 -29.40
CA ILE A 42 -61.18 39.64 -28.33
C ILE A 42 -62.37 38.81 -28.80
N ASN A 43 -63.14 38.27 -27.83
CA ASN A 43 -64.39 37.54 -28.07
C ASN A 43 -64.26 36.39 -29.10
N GLY A 44 -63.14 35.66 -29.10
CA GLY A 44 -62.89 34.57 -30.05
C GLY A 44 -62.28 35.02 -31.38
N GLY A 45 -61.90 36.29 -31.51
CA GLY A 45 -61.22 36.80 -32.70
C GLY A 45 -59.81 36.22 -32.89
N ILE A 46 -59.35 36.20 -34.14
CA ILE A 46 -58.01 35.76 -34.54
C ILE A 46 -57.34 36.92 -35.27
N LEU A 47 -56.22 37.42 -34.74
CA LEU A 47 -55.44 38.47 -35.39
C LEU A 47 -54.12 37.89 -35.90
N THR A 48 -53.84 38.04 -37.20
CA THR A 48 -52.62 37.53 -37.84
C THR A 48 -51.86 38.68 -38.52
N THR A 49 -50.53 38.76 -38.38
CA THR A 49 -49.71 39.71 -39.16
C THR A 49 -49.34 39.11 -40.52
N GLY A 50 -49.72 39.77 -41.63
CA GLY A 50 -49.48 39.31 -43.00
C GLY A 50 -48.05 39.53 -43.53
N GLY A 51 -47.15 40.11 -42.73
CA GLY A 51 -45.74 40.32 -43.06
C GLY A 51 -45.05 41.27 -42.08
N ARG A 52 -43.94 41.90 -42.49
CA ARG A 52 -43.12 42.75 -41.60
C ARG A 52 -43.95 43.86 -40.95
N THR A 53 -44.07 43.80 -39.63
CA THR A 53 -44.93 44.68 -38.84
C THR A 53 -44.14 45.31 -37.70
N ARG A 54 -44.31 46.62 -37.46
CA ARG A 54 -43.75 47.33 -36.31
C ARG A 54 -44.85 47.84 -35.42
N VAL A 55 -44.71 47.63 -34.12
CA VAL A 55 -45.70 47.95 -33.10
C VAL A 55 -45.05 48.80 -32.03
N PHE A 56 -45.60 49.99 -31.75
CA PHE A 56 -45.04 50.91 -30.75
C PHE A 56 -46.10 51.36 -29.72
N SER A 57 -45.86 51.11 -28.44
CA SER A 57 -46.76 51.50 -27.36
C SER A 57 -46.03 52.36 -26.31
N THR A 58 -46.59 53.51 -25.95
CA THR A 58 -46.08 54.34 -24.83
C THR A 58 -47.05 54.45 -23.66
N GLY A 59 -48.25 53.88 -23.78
CA GLY A 59 -49.26 53.92 -22.72
C GLY A 59 -48.86 53.06 -21.51
N ASN A 60 -49.13 53.54 -20.30
CA ASN A 60 -49.03 52.71 -19.09
C ASN A 60 -50.03 51.53 -19.21
N GLY A 61 -49.58 50.30 -18.95
CA GLY A 61 -50.40 49.09 -19.09
C GLY A 61 -50.77 48.72 -20.53
N ALA A 62 -50.23 49.40 -21.54
CA ALA A 62 -50.64 49.22 -22.94
C ALA A 62 -49.76 48.18 -23.65
N ALA A 63 -50.36 47.07 -24.08
CA ALA A 63 -49.63 45.99 -24.72
C ALA A 63 -49.29 46.27 -26.20
N GLY A 64 -48.25 45.62 -26.73
CA GLY A 64 -48.00 45.60 -28.17
C GLY A 64 -49.07 44.78 -28.90
N ALA A 65 -49.18 43.51 -28.54
CA ALA A 65 -50.24 42.62 -28.98
C ALA A 65 -50.97 42.03 -27.77
N ALA A 66 -52.29 41.91 -27.82
CA ALA A 66 -53.09 41.32 -26.77
C ALA A 66 -54.12 40.33 -27.29
N ALA A 67 -54.41 39.27 -26.54
CA ALA A 67 -55.56 38.41 -26.79
C ALA A 67 -56.34 38.19 -25.48
N TRP A 68 -57.65 38.43 -25.50
CA TRP A 68 -58.51 38.33 -24.32
C TRP A 68 -59.73 37.43 -24.57
N GLY A 69 -59.91 36.43 -23.70
CA GLY A 69 -61.03 35.50 -23.72
C GLY A 69 -60.70 34.16 -24.37
N SER A 70 -61.49 33.15 -24.02
CA SER A 70 -61.34 31.80 -24.58
C SER A 70 -61.54 31.83 -26.10
N ALA A 71 -60.68 31.11 -26.82
CA ALA A 71 -60.58 31.08 -28.29
C ALA A 71 -60.00 32.33 -28.97
N SER A 72 -59.78 33.44 -28.26
CA SER A 72 -59.08 34.60 -28.84
C SER A 72 -57.61 34.26 -29.11
N ARG A 73 -57.08 34.64 -30.27
CA ARG A 73 -55.71 34.31 -30.69
C ARG A 73 -54.99 35.46 -31.39
N VAL A 74 -53.72 35.66 -31.06
CA VAL A 74 -52.79 36.47 -31.87
C VAL A 74 -51.73 35.58 -32.52
N VAL A 75 -51.50 35.77 -33.81
CA VAL A 75 -50.48 35.07 -34.62
C VAL A 75 -49.53 36.11 -35.21
N LEU A 76 -48.32 36.18 -34.67
CA LEU A 76 -47.32 37.18 -35.03
C LEU A 76 -46.17 36.54 -35.78
N ARG A 77 -45.76 37.15 -36.88
CA ARG A 77 -44.62 36.71 -37.68
C ARG A 77 -43.84 37.92 -38.17
N ASP A 78 -42.51 37.86 -38.11
CA ASP A 78 -41.63 38.93 -38.62
C ASP A 78 -42.01 40.31 -38.05
N THR A 79 -42.31 40.36 -36.74
CA THR A 79 -42.90 41.53 -36.05
C THR A 79 -41.93 42.13 -35.01
N GLU A 80 -41.78 43.45 -35.02
CA GLU A 80 -41.01 44.20 -34.03
C GLU A 80 -41.97 44.94 -33.09
N ILE A 81 -41.91 44.66 -31.79
CA ILE A 81 -42.75 45.26 -30.75
C ILE A 81 -41.87 46.06 -29.81
N ARG A 82 -42.21 47.33 -29.60
CA ARG A 82 -41.56 48.22 -28.62
C ARG A 82 -42.60 48.79 -27.68
N THR A 83 -42.42 48.59 -26.37
CA THR A 83 -43.27 49.22 -25.34
C THR A 83 -42.43 50.08 -24.40
N ARG A 84 -42.97 51.22 -23.94
CA ARG A 84 -42.27 52.20 -23.09
C ARG A 84 -43.04 52.62 -21.83
N GLY A 85 -44.27 52.12 -21.64
CA GLY A 85 -45.06 52.40 -20.46
C GLY A 85 -44.73 51.43 -19.31
N GLY A 86 -44.84 51.90 -18.06
CA GLY A 86 -44.86 50.99 -16.90
C GLY A 86 -46.00 49.98 -17.02
N SER A 87 -45.85 48.81 -16.39
CA SER A 87 -46.83 47.70 -16.44
C SER A 87 -47.25 47.27 -17.86
N SER A 88 -46.50 47.64 -18.90
CA SER A 88 -46.81 47.28 -20.29
C SER A 88 -46.37 45.86 -20.60
N ALA A 89 -46.90 45.28 -21.68
CA ALA A 89 -46.50 43.96 -22.14
C ALA A 89 -46.21 43.96 -23.65
N GLY A 90 -45.20 43.24 -24.11
CA GLY A 90 -45.04 43.01 -25.56
C GLY A 90 -46.22 42.20 -26.11
N ILE A 91 -46.48 41.05 -25.48
CA ILE A 91 -47.65 40.19 -25.71
C ILE A 91 -48.42 40.05 -24.39
N ASP A 92 -49.74 40.29 -24.38
CA ASP A 92 -50.61 40.11 -23.20
C ASP A 92 -51.73 39.11 -23.50
N LEU A 93 -51.73 37.97 -22.81
CA LEU A 93 -52.77 36.94 -22.92
C LEU A 93 -53.60 36.91 -21.65
N ARG A 94 -54.93 37.00 -21.78
CA ARG A 94 -55.86 36.90 -20.65
C ARG A 94 -56.99 35.91 -20.88
N ASN A 95 -57.43 35.24 -19.82
CA ASN A 95 -58.67 34.45 -19.77
C ASN A 95 -58.72 33.31 -20.80
N GLY A 96 -57.65 32.50 -20.90
CA GLY A 96 -57.61 31.33 -21.80
C GLY A 96 -57.32 31.65 -23.27
N ALA A 97 -56.76 32.83 -23.53
CA ALA A 97 -56.34 33.25 -24.86
C ALA A 97 -54.99 32.64 -25.27
N ASN A 98 -54.71 32.66 -26.58
CA ASN A 98 -53.53 32.04 -27.17
C ASN A 98 -52.66 33.04 -27.96
N ALA A 99 -51.33 32.90 -27.91
CA ALA A 99 -50.41 33.54 -28.84
C ALA A 99 -49.53 32.51 -29.54
N THR A 100 -49.28 32.72 -30.83
CA THR A 100 -48.18 32.07 -31.56
C THR A 100 -47.33 33.14 -32.21
N ALA A 101 -46.05 33.17 -31.89
CA ALA A 101 -45.12 34.17 -32.39
C ALA A 101 -43.83 33.53 -32.92
N GLU A 102 -43.41 33.92 -34.12
CA GLU A 102 -42.21 33.39 -34.79
C GLU A 102 -41.42 34.55 -35.41
N ARG A 103 -40.09 34.60 -35.25
CA ARG A 103 -39.26 35.69 -35.79
C ARG A 103 -39.69 37.08 -35.33
N ILE A 104 -39.95 37.22 -34.03
CA ILE A 104 -40.33 38.52 -33.46
C ILE A 104 -39.22 39.10 -32.58
N SER A 105 -39.21 40.43 -32.47
CA SER A 105 -38.40 41.15 -31.50
C SER A 105 -39.31 41.94 -30.58
N ILE A 106 -39.20 41.74 -29.27
CA ILE A 106 -39.90 42.49 -28.23
C ILE A 106 -38.87 43.30 -27.46
N ASP A 107 -39.10 44.59 -27.31
CA ASP A 107 -38.25 45.51 -26.54
C ASP A 107 -39.12 46.37 -25.60
N THR A 108 -39.23 45.97 -24.34
CA THR A 108 -40.04 46.65 -23.33
C THR A 108 -39.16 47.46 -22.38
N ASP A 109 -39.64 48.65 -22.02
CA ASP A 109 -38.97 49.58 -21.11
C ASP A 109 -40.01 50.17 -20.14
N GLY A 110 -39.74 50.08 -18.84
CA GLY A 110 -40.61 50.54 -17.77
C GLY A 110 -40.67 49.58 -16.60
N ASP A 111 -40.87 50.10 -15.39
CA ASP A 111 -41.09 49.28 -14.21
C ASP A 111 -42.33 48.40 -14.40
N TYR A 112 -42.26 47.14 -13.97
CA TYR A 112 -43.29 46.12 -14.17
C TYR A 112 -43.61 45.81 -15.64
N ALA A 113 -42.77 46.22 -16.60
CA ALA A 113 -42.99 45.92 -18.01
C ALA A 113 -42.51 44.51 -18.37
N HIS A 114 -43.36 43.72 -19.01
CA HIS A 114 -43.09 42.32 -19.34
C HIS A 114 -42.94 42.08 -20.84
N GLY A 115 -42.10 41.14 -21.25
CA GLY A 115 -41.99 40.77 -22.67
C GLY A 115 -43.25 40.05 -23.15
N ALA A 116 -43.62 38.99 -22.46
CA ALA A 116 -44.90 38.31 -22.61
C ALA A 116 -45.56 38.07 -21.24
N SER A 117 -46.85 38.34 -21.14
CA SER A 117 -47.69 38.11 -19.98
C SER A 117 -48.73 37.04 -20.30
N VAL A 118 -48.77 35.97 -19.52
CA VAL A 118 -49.72 34.86 -19.63
C VAL A 118 -50.58 34.85 -18.37
N ASP A 119 -51.80 35.34 -18.50
CA ASP A 119 -52.77 35.47 -17.41
C ASP A 119 -54.06 34.68 -17.71
N GLY A 120 -54.57 33.98 -16.71
CA GLY A 120 -55.84 33.26 -16.78
C GLY A 120 -55.75 31.79 -17.21
N THR A 121 -56.71 31.02 -16.72
CA THR A 121 -56.82 29.57 -16.88
C THR A 121 -56.68 29.12 -18.34
N ASN A 122 -55.82 28.12 -18.58
CA ASN A 122 -55.56 27.51 -19.89
C ASN A 122 -54.99 28.45 -20.97
N ALA A 123 -54.48 29.64 -20.63
CA ALA A 123 -53.82 30.50 -21.61
C ALA A 123 -52.55 29.85 -22.17
N ARG A 124 -52.25 30.07 -23.46
CA ARG A 124 -51.12 29.43 -24.15
C ARG A 124 -50.23 30.39 -24.90
N LEU A 125 -48.93 30.33 -24.66
CA LEU A 125 -47.92 31.06 -25.40
C LEU A 125 -47.01 30.08 -26.14
N THR A 126 -46.92 30.21 -27.46
CA THR A 126 -45.89 29.55 -28.28
C THR A 126 -45.02 30.63 -28.92
N LEU A 127 -43.71 30.59 -28.68
CA LEU A 127 -42.74 31.56 -29.16
C LEU A 127 -41.51 30.84 -29.77
N SER A 128 -41.10 31.21 -30.99
CA SER A 128 -39.91 30.62 -31.60
C SER A 128 -39.05 31.61 -32.40
N ASP A 129 -37.75 31.34 -32.50
CA ASP A 129 -36.79 32.11 -33.32
C ASP A 129 -36.88 33.63 -33.04
N SER A 130 -36.93 34.01 -31.76
CA SER A 130 -37.32 35.35 -31.34
C SER A 130 -36.35 35.99 -30.35
N VAL A 131 -36.51 37.29 -30.12
CA VAL A 131 -35.74 38.06 -29.13
C VAL A 131 -36.69 38.83 -28.23
N ILE A 132 -36.52 38.71 -26.92
CA ILE A 132 -37.18 39.52 -25.91
C ILE A 132 -36.13 40.30 -25.14
N VAL A 133 -36.27 41.61 -25.04
CA VAL A 133 -35.47 42.48 -24.18
C VAL A 133 -36.42 43.26 -23.27
N THR A 134 -36.22 43.19 -21.95
CA THR A 134 -37.03 43.93 -20.98
C THR A 134 -36.13 44.73 -20.03
N ARG A 135 -36.52 45.97 -19.74
CA ARG A 135 -35.77 46.87 -18.85
C ARG A 135 -36.70 47.56 -17.85
N GLY A 136 -36.36 47.50 -16.57
CA GLY A 136 -37.11 48.15 -15.49
C GLY A 136 -37.10 47.33 -14.21
N LYS A 137 -37.49 47.95 -13.09
CA LYS A 137 -37.68 47.21 -11.83
C LYS A 137 -38.84 46.21 -11.98
N GLU A 138 -38.65 44.98 -11.51
CA GLU A 138 -39.65 43.90 -11.58
C GLU A 138 -40.13 43.65 -13.04
N ALA A 139 -39.29 43.98 -14.03
CA ALA A 139 -39.55 43.69 -15.44
C ALA A 139 -39.18 42.22 -15.74
N HIS A 140 -40.09 41.48 -16.38
CA HIS A 140 -39.89 40.04 -16.65
C HIS A 140 -39.91 39.73 -18.13
N GLY A 141 -39.09 38.79 -18.58
CA GLY A 141 -39.07 38.36 -19.99
C GLY A 141 -40.41 37.71 -20.34
N ILE A 142 -40.75 36.65 -19.62
CA ILE A 142 -42.03 35.96 -19.70
C ILE A 142 -42.57 35.82 -18.28
N THR A 143 -43.83 36.21 -18.06
CA THR A 143 -44.50 36.05 -16.77
C THR A 143 -45.78 35.25 -16.94
N ALA A 144 -46.06 34.36 -15.98
CA ALA A 144 -47.29 33.60 -15.87
C ALA A 144 -47.92 33.83 -14.49
N ILE A 145 -49.08 34.45 -14.48
CA ILE A 145 -49.79 34.85 -13.27
C ILE A 145 -51.21 34.29 -13.35
N LEU A 146 -51.69 33.60 -12.31
CA LEU A 146 -53.07 33.08 -12.25
C LEU A 146 -53.48 32.25 -13.49
N ALA A 147 -52.57 31.43 -14.02
CA ALA A 147 -52.77 30.67 -15.26
C ALA A 147 -52.83 29.15 -15.05
N PRO A 148 -53.72 28.60 -14.17
CA PRO A 148 -53.80 27.16 -13.97
C PRO A 148 -54.13 26.44 -15.28
N GLY A 149 -53.40 25.38 -15.60
CA GLY A 149 -53.49 24.66 -16.87
C GLY A 149 -52.85 25.38 -18.07
N GLY A 150 -52.24 26.55 -17.86
CA GLY A 150 -51.55 27.31 -18.90
C GLY A 150 -50.29 26.61 -19.41
N THR A 151 -49.96 26.86 -20.68
CA THR A 151 -48.79 26.25 -21.35
C THR A 151 -47.92 27.31 -21.99
N ILE A 152 -46.61 27.24 -21.75
CA ILE A 152 -45.60 28.12 -22.35
C ILE A 152 -44.61 27.26 -23.10
N GLU A 153 -44.49 27.47 -24.41
CA GLU A 153 -43.55 26.75 -25.27
C GLU A 153 -42.63 27.77 -25.95
N VAL A 154 -41.34 27.70 -25.67
CA VAL A 154 -40.33 28.62 -26.21
C VAL A 154 -39.23 27.81 -26.89
N ALA A 155 -38.86 28.19 -28.12
CA ALA A 155 -37.77 27.55 -28.85
C ALA A 155 -36.85 28.58 -29.51
N ASP A 156 -35.53 28.32 -29.54
CA ASP A 156 -34.58 29.12 -30.33
C ASP A 156 -34.68 30.64 -30.06
N THR A 157 -34.85 31.02 -28.80
CA THR A 157 -35.19 32.39 -28.41
C THR A 157 -34.15 32.96 -27.44
N LEU A 158 -33.82 34.24 -27.62
CA LEU A 158 -33.01 35.01 -26.67
C LEU A 158 -33.93 35.85 -25.78
N VAL A 159 -33.84 35.70 -24.47
CA VAL A 159 -34.53 36.54 -23.48
C VAL A 159 -33.49 37.29 -22.67
N ARG A 160 -33.54 38.62 -22.67
CA ARG A 160 -32.68 39.48 -21.86
C ARG A 160 -33.54 40.35 -20.96
N THR A 161 -33.26 40.32 -19.66
CA THR A 161 -33.95 41.19 -18.71
C THR A 161 -32.92 41.98 -17.92
N SER A 162 -33.22 43.24 -17.60
CA SER A 162 -32.37 44.02 -16.71
C SER A 162 -33.15 44.93 -15.78
N GLY A 163 -32.73 44.99 -14.52
CA GLY A 163 -33.34 45.79 -13.46
C GLY A 163 -33.47 45.01 -12.16
N LEU A 164 -33.69 45.73 -11.06
CA LEU A 164 -33.89 45.16 -9.73
C LEU A 164 -35.09 44.19 -9.73
N PHE A 165 -34.91 42.96 -9.21
CA PHE A 165 -35.92 41.88 -9.26
C PHE A 165 -36.37 41.48 -10.68
N GLY A 166 -35.54 41.71 -11.70
CA GLY A 166 -35.82 41.29 -13.07
C GLY A 166 -35.78 39.76 -13.20
N VAL A 167 -36.73 39.16 -13.93
CA VAL A 167 -36.80 37.69 -14.06
C VAL A 167 -36.95 37.27 -15.51
N GLY A 168 -36.19 36.27 -15.95
CA GLY A 168 -36.30 35.72 -17.30
C GLY A 168 -37.66 35.07 -17.54
N LEU A 169 -37.98 34.06 -16.73
CA LEU A 169 -39.27 33.37 -16.67
C LEU A 169 -39.79 33.35 -15.22
N SER A 170 -40.94 34.01 -14.98
CA SER A 170 -41.60 34.07 -13.67
C SER A 170 -42.93 33.33 -13.71
N ILE A 171 -43.16 32.37 -12.82
CA ILE A 171 -44.41 31.58 -12.75
C ILE A 171 -44.94 31.57 -11.31
N SER A 172 -45.83 32.49 -10.98
CA SER A 172 -46.22 32.78 -9.59
C SER A 172 -47.43 31.99 -9.07
N TYR A 173 -48.06 31.15 -9.89
CA TYR A 173 -49.24 30.35 -9.51
C TYR A 173 -49.19 28.92 -10.09
N GLY A 174 -49.79 27.98 -9.36
CA GLY A 174 -49.69 26.55 -9.66
C GLY A 174 -50.43 26.12 -10.92
N GLY A 175 -49.99 24.99 -11.47
CA GLY A 175 -50.63 24.32 -12.60
C GLY A 175 -50.18 24.77 -13.99
N VAL A 176 -49.13 25.59 -14.11
CA VAL A 176 -48.52 25.98 -15.39
C VAL A 176 -47.50 24.92 -15.83
N ARG A 177 -47.45 24.62 -17.14
CA ARG A 177 -46.38 23.83 -17.75
C ARG A 177 -45.59 24.69 -18.73
N ALA A 178 -44.29 24.78 -18.55
CA ALA A 178 -43.41 25.50 -19.46
C ALA A 178 -42.33 24.57 -20.03
N THR A 179 -42.10 24.63 -21.35
CA THR A 179 -41.02 23.91 -22.05
C THR A 179 -40.22 24.91 -22.86
N LEU A 180 -38.92 24.99 -22.59
CA LEU A 180 -37.99 25.89 -23.24
C LEU A 180 -36.87 25.05 -23.88
N THR A 181 -36.65 25.21 -25.19
CA THR A 181 -35.64 24.43 -25.93
C THR A 181 -34.69 25.38 -26.66
N ARG A 182 -33.37 25.17 -26.54
CA ARG A 182 -32.35 26.04 -27.15
C ARG A 182 -32.61 27.52 -26.88
N THR A 183 -32.98 27.82 -25.63
CA THR A 183 -33.28 29.20 -25.20
C THR A 183 -32.08 29.76 -24.46
N ASP A 184 -31.74 31.02 -24.73
CA ASP A 184 -30.69 31.75 -24.06
C ASP A 184 -31.34 32.85 -23.20
N ILE A 185 -31.32 32.69 -21.88
CA ILE A 185 -31.94 33.61 -20.94
C ILE A 185 -30.84 34.28 -20.12
N ARG A 186 -30.74 35.60 -20.24
CA ARG A 186 -29.79 36.42 -19.48
C ARG A 186 -30.51 37.46 -18.64
N THR A 187 -30.21 37.51 -17.36
CA THR A 187 -30.79 38.50 -16.43
C THR A 187 -29.69 39.32 -15.76
N ASP A 188 -29.90 40.63 -15.62
CA ASP A 188 -28.93 41.56 -15.03
C ASP A 188 -29.60 42.48 -14.00
N GLY A 189 -29.20 42.40 -12.74
CA GLY A 189 -29.73 43.21 -11.65
C GLY A 189 -29.74 42.48 -10.31
N ASP A 190 -29.70 43.23 -9.21
CA ASP A 190 -29.78 42.63 -7.88
C ASP A 190 -31.12 41.91 -7.67
N TYR A 191 -31.08 40.77 -7.00
CA TYR A 191 -32.21 39.86 -6.79
C TYR A 191 -32.86 39.36 -8.10
N ALA A 192 -32.16 39.44 -9.24
CA ALA A 192 -32.67 38.92 -10.50
C ALA A 192 -32.60 37.39 -10.55
N SER A 193 -33.52 36.77 -11.28
CA SER A 193 -33.52 35.32 -11.49
C SER A 193 -33.71 34.94 -12.95
N VAL A 194 -33.04 33.90 -13.45
CA VAL A 194 -33.40 33.36 -14.77
C VAL A 194 -34.77 32.69 -14.71
N LEU A 195 -34.97 31.80 -13.73
CA LEU A 195 -36.26 31.15 -13.46
C LEU A 195 -36.69 31.41 -12.00
N TYR A 196 -37.90 31.91 -11.82
CA TYR A 196 -38.57 32.03 -10.52
C TYR A 196 -39.87 31.24 -10.51
N LEU A 197 -39.93 30.20 -9.67
CA LEU A 197 -41.00 29.20 -9.61
C LEU A 197 -41.46 28.95 -8.16
N PRO A 198 -42.15 29.92 -7.53
CA PRO A 198 -42.63 29.79 -6.15
C PRO A 198 -43.80 28.80 -5.99
N SER A 199 -44.41 28.33 -7.07
CA SER A 199 -45.68 27.57 -7.04
C SER A 199 -45.56 26.17 -7.64
N ALA A 200 -46.53 25.30 -7.35
CA ALA A 200 -46.67 23.94 -7.90
C ALA A 200 -46.89 23.91 -9.43
N SER A 201 -45.85 24.25 -10.19
CA SER A 201 -45.80 24.29 -11.65
C SER A 201 -44.57 23.52 -12.15
N THR A 202 -44.55 23.15 -13.44
CA THR A 202 -43.47 22.34 -14.02
C THR A 202 -42.76 23.08 -15.14
N VAL A 203 -41.42 23.13 -15.11
CA VAL A 203 -40.62 23.77 -16.15
C VAL A 203 -39.55 22.80 -16.67
N ALA A 204 -39.48 22.59 -17.98
CA ALA A 204 -38.43 21.82 -18.63
C ALA A 204 -37.56 22.74 -19.51
N LEU A 205 -36.25 22.73 -19.30
CA LEU A 205 -35.26 23.45 -20.12
C LEU A 205 -34.29 22.48 -20.79
N ASN A 206 -34.28 22.47 -22.11
CA ASN A 206 -33.48 21.57 -22.93
C ASN A 206 -32.47 22.36 -23.76
N ASP A 207 -31.20 21.94 -23.75
CA ASP A 207 -30.10 22.53 -24.52
C ASP A 207 -29.99 24.06 -24.38
N SER A 208 -30.25 24.57 -23.18
CA SER A 208 -30.44 26.00 -22.93
C SER A 208 -29.27 26.63 -22.18
N HIS A 209 -29.20 27.96 -22.22
CA HIS A 209 -28.19 28.77 -21.55
C HIS A 209 -28.87 29.75 -20.60
N LEU A 210 -28.58 29.63 -19.31
CA LEU A 210 -29.16 30.43 -18.23
C LEU A 210 -28.04 31.22 -17.57
N GLU A 211 -28.09 32.54 -17.66
CA GLU A 211 -27.07 33.41 -17.09
C GLU A 211 -27.73 34.52 -16.26
N THR A 212 -27.25 34.71 -15.04
CA THR A 212 -27.67 35.85 -14.21
C THR A 212 -26.48 36.61 -13.63
N ALA A 213 -26.59 37.92 -13.56
CA ALA A 213 -25.60 38.81 -12.94
C ALA A 213 -26.29 39.78 -11.97
N GLY A 214 -25.76 39.90 -10.75
CA GLY A 214 -26.27 40.78 -9.70
C GLY A 214 -26.10 40.17 -8.31
N ASP A 215 -26.15 41.01 -7.27
CA ASP A 215 -26.11 40.50 -5.91
C ASP A 215 -27.41 39.77 -5.57
N TYR A 216 -27.32 38.63 -4.87
CA TYR A 216 -28.44 37.74 -4.53
C TYR A 216 -29.19 37.17 -5.74
N ALA A 217 -28.55 37.17 -6.92
CA ALA A 217 -29.17 36.69 -8.15
C ALA A 217 -29.19 35.16 -8.26
N LEU A 218 -30.24 34.58 -8.83
CA LEU A 218 -30.45 33.12 -8.90
C LEU A 218 -30.55 32.61 -10.33
N GLY A 219 -29.95 31.46 -10.64
CA GLY A 219 -30.17 30.79 -11.93
C GLY A 219 -31.57 30.19 -11.97
N VAL A 220 -31.80 29.17 -11.13
CA VAL A 220 -33.08 28.49 -10.98
C VAL A 220 -33.53 28.61 -9.53
N ASP A 221 -34.68 29.21 -9.30
CA ASP A 221 -35.33 29.30 -8.00
C ASP A 221 -36.68 28.58 -8.00
N THR A 222 -36.78 27.47 -7.27
CA THR A 222 -38.03 26.74 -7.06
C THR A 222 -38.35 26.58 -5.57
N ARG A 223 -39.61 26.88 -5.21
CA ARG A 223 -40.11 26.80 -3.82
C ARG A 223 -41.18 25.73 -3.58
N GLU A 224 -41.86 25.33 -4.65
CA GLU A 224 -42.91 24.31 -4.67
C GLU A 224 -42.95 23.52 -5.99
N GLY A 225 -42.35 24.07 -7.06
CA GLY A 225 -42.42 23.49 -8.41
C GLY A 225 -41.36 22.44 -8.71
N SER A 226 -41.48 21.85 -9.90
CA SER A 226 -40.55 20.86 -10.44
C SER A 226 -39.86 21.43 -11.68
N VAL A 227 -38.53 21.35 -11.71
CA VAL A 227 -37.69 21.82 -12.81
C VAL A 227 -36.87 20.68 -13.37
N GLU A 228 -36.95 20.46 -14.68
CA GLU A 228 -36.09 19.53 -15.42
C GLU A 228 -35.10 20.32 -16.28
N LEU A 229 -33.81 20.02 -16.15
CA LEU A 229 -32.74 20.59 -16.96
C LEU A 229 -32.04 19.46 -17.73
N ALA A 230 -31.93 19.58 -19.05
CA ALA A 230 -31.18 18.65 -19.88
C ALA A 230 -30.22 19.41 -20.81
N GLY A 231 -28.93 19.05 -20.82
CA GLY A 231 -27.94 19.68 -21.69
C GLY A 231 -27.77 21.20 -21.46
N THR A 232 -28.07 21.67 -20.25
CA THR A 232 -28.21 23.10 -19.94
C THR A 232 -26.98 23.66 -19.23
N ARG A 233 -26.64 24.93 -19.49
CA ARG A 233 -25.61 25.66 -18.73
C ARG A 233 -26.27 26.69 -17.83
N VAL A 234 -25.90 26.72 -16.56
CA VAL A 234 -26.35 27.69 -15.56
C VAL A 234 -25.15 28.47 -15.06
N ILE A 235 -25.14 29.78 -15.26
CA ILE A 235 -24.03 30.66 -14.91
C ILE A 235 -24.57 31.79 -14.02
N THR A 236 -23.93 32.03 -12.87
CA THR A 236 -24.31 33.13 -11.98
C THR A 236 -23.10 33.96 -11.53
N HIS A 237 -23.30 35.27 -11.45
CA HIS A 237 -22.29 36.25 -11.06
C HIS A 237 -22.84 37.21 -10.02
N GLY A 238 -22.09 37.43 -8.93
CA GLY A 238 -22.43 38.40 -7.89
C GLY A 238 -22.34 37.82 -6.48
N LYS A 239 -22.38 38.69 -5.47
CA LYS A 239 -22.32 38.26 -4.09
C LYS A 239 -23.61 37.51 -3.73
N SER A 240 -23.47 36.35 -3.09
CA SER A 240 -24.61 35.45 -2.79
C SER A 240 -25.41 35.06 -4.03
N ALA A 241 -24.79 35.02 -5.21
CA ALA A 241 -25.45 34.53 -6.42
C ALA A 241 -25.46 33.00 -6.43
N HIS A 242 -26.61 32.36 -6.67
CA HIS A 242 -26.75 30.90 -6.56
C HIS A 242 -27.24 30.26 -7.86
N GLY A 243 -26.71 29.09 -8.19
CA GLY A 243 -27.03 28.37 -9.42
C GLY A 243 -28.42 27.73 -9.39
N LEU A 244 -28.51 26.54 -8.78
CA LEU A 244 -29.75 25.78 -8.61
C LEU A 244 -30.23 25.90 -7.17
N TYR A 245 -31.49 26.30 -6.98
CA TYR A 245 -32.04 26.61 -5.68
C TYR A 245 -33.40 25.95 -5.48
N ALA A 246 -33.47 24.93 -4.63
CA ALA A 246 -34.68 24.26 -4.20
C ALA A 246 -34.89 24.45 -2.70
N SER A 247 -35.90 25.22 -2.32
CA SER A 247 -36.19 25.55 -0.91
C SER A 247 -37.67 25.40 -0.63
N LYS A 248 -38.06 24.40 0.16
CA LYS A 248 -39.47 24.18 0.47
C LYS A 248 -40.00 25.30 1.37
N GLU A 249 -40.81 26.19 0.81
CA GLU A 249 -41.49 27.27 1.54
C GLU A 249 -43.02 27.09 1.57
N TYR A 250 -43.52 26.11 0.82
CA TYR A 250 -44.94 25.77 0.69
C TYR A 250 -45.18 24.28 0.95
N THR A 251 -46.32 23.74 0.51
CA THR A 251 -46.78 22.39 0.91
C THR A 251 -46.00 21.30 0.19
N ASP A 252 -45.88 21.43 -1.13
CA ASP A 252 -45.21 20.43 -1.97
C ASP A 252 -43.69 20.57 -1.90
N THR A 253 -42.99 19.50 -2.28
CA THR A 253 -41.52 19.48 -2.25
C THR A 253 -40.98 20.03 -3.56
N PRO A 254 -40.19 21.11 -3.55
CA PRO A 254 -39.54 21.57 -4.76
C PRO A 254 -38.46 20.58 -5.19
N VAL A 255 -38.44 20.28 -6.49
CA VAL A 255 -37.52 19.33 -7.11
C VAL A 255 -36.81 19.99 -8.29
N VAL A 256 -35.50 19.80 -8.38
CA VAL A 256 -34.71 20.08 -9.59
C VAL A 256 -34.01 18.79 -10.03
N ASP A 257 -34.33 18.32 -11.23
CA ASP A 257 -33.67 17.17 -11.85
C ASP A 257 -32.84 17.67 -13.03
N ALA A 258 -31.51 17.54 -12.93
CA ALA A 258 -30.58 18.04 -13.94
C ALA A 258 -29.76 16.90 -14.55
N THR A 259 -29.74 16.84 -15.88
CA THR A 259 -28.98 15.85 -16.65
C THR A 259 -28.03 16.57 -17.61
N ASP A 260 -26.78 16.16 -17.66
CA ASP A 260 -25.76 16.76 -18.54
C ASP A 260 -25.69 18.30 -18.38
N THR A 261 -25.80 18.78 -17.13
CA THR A 261 -25.93 20.21 -16.80
C THR A 261 -24.65 20.73 -16.14
N LEU A 262 -24.16 21.89 -16.61
CA LEU A 262 -23.01 22.57 -16.03
C LEU A 262 -23.47 23.78 -15.21
N VAL A 263 -23.05 23.87 -13.96
CA VAL A 263 -23.35 24.99 -13.06
C VAL A 263 -22.07 25.72 -12.73
N THR A 264 -21.98 27.01 -13.06
CA THR A 264 -20.85 27.87 -12.72
C THR A 264 -21.34 29.05 -11.89
N THR A 265 -20.79 29.26 -10.70
CA THR A 265 -21.14 30.41 -9.86
C THR A 265 -19.90 31.17 -9.42
N THR A 266 -19.99 32.50 -9.41
CA THR A 266 -18.87 33.38 -9.08
C THR A 266 -19.33 34.52 -8.18
N GLY A 267 -18.60 34.73 -7.08
CA GLY A 267 -18.86 35.79 -6.10
C GLY A 267 -18.79 35.28 -4.66
N ASP A 268 -18.59 36.21 -3.72
CA ASP A 268 -18.51 35.85 -2.30
C ASP A 268 -19.82 35.24 -1.84
N ARG A 269 -19.74 34.12 -1.10
CA ARG A 269 -20.89 33.33 -0.63
C ARG A 269 -21.80 32.82 -1.76
N ALA A 270 -21.32 32.80 -3.01
CA ALA A 270 -22.02 32.16 -4.12
C ALA A 270 -22.12 30.64 -3.88
N ILE A 271 -23.20 30.01 -4.33
CA ILE A 271 -23.40 28.57 -4.14
C ILE A 271 -23.91 27.93 -5.42
N GLY A 272 -23.28 26.84 -5.83
CA GLY A 272 -23.67 26.11 -7.05
C GLY A 272 -25.06 25.52 -6.94
N VAL A 273 -25.25 24.64 -5.96
CA VAL A 273 -26.49 23.89 -5.76
C VAL A 273 -26.95 23.99 -4.31
N ILE A 274 -28.24 24.32 -4.10
CA ILE A 274 -28.85 24.46 -2.78
C ILE A 274 -30.13 23.61 -2.71
N ALA A 275 -30.11 22.60 -1.85
CA ALA A 275 -31.30 21.92 -1.35
C ALA A 275 -31.52 22.33 0.11
N ARG A 276 -32.62 23.01 0.43
CA ARG A 276 -32.88 23.41 1.83
C ARG A 276 -34.33 23.28 2.27
N LEU A 277 -34.54 23.15 3.58
CA LEU A 277 -35.85 23.07 4.23
C LEU A 277 -36.75 21.92 3.72
N GLY A 278 -36.18 20.87 3.14
CA GLY A 278 -36.91 19.76 2.52
C GLY A 278 -36.89 19.75 0.98
N GLY A 279 -36.25 20.74 0.33
CA GLY A 279 -36.03 20.74 -1.12
C GLY A 279 -35.11 19.61 -1.59
N LYS A 280 -35.27 19.19 -2.85
CA LYS A 280 -34.52 18.07 -3.44
C LYS A 280 -33.89 18.45 -4.77
N ILE A 281 -32.62 18.12 -4.95
CA ILE A 281 -31.91 18.31 -6.22
C ILE A 281 -31.20 17.01 -6.59
N SER A 282 -31.41 16.55 -7.82
CA SER A 282 -30.70 15.43 -8.41
C SER A 282 -29.89 15.91 -9.62
N MET A 283 -28.61 15.54 -9.71
CA MET A 283 -27.79 15.78 -10.89
C MET A 283 -27.19 14.48 -11.42
N THR A 284 -27.32 14.22 -12.72
CA THR A 284 -26.70 13.08 -13.40
C THR A 284 -25.86 13.57 -14.57
N ARG A 285 -24.54 13.38 -14.49
CA ARG A 285 -23.56 13.94 -15.43
C ARG A 285 -23.53 15.47 -15.43
N GLY A 286 -22.39 16.02 -15.81
CA GLY A 286 -22.12 17.46 -15.79
C GLY A 286 -21.12 17.84 -14.70
N GLY A 287 -21.25 19.05 -14.16
CA GLY A 287 -20.25 19.59 -13.23
C GLY A 287 -20.67 20.89 -12.56
N ILE A 288 -20.11 21.13 -11.38
CA ILE A 288 -20.35 22.31 -10.56
C ILE A 288 -19.01 22.99 -10.31
N THR A 289 -18.86 24.23 -10.72
CA THR A 289 -17.67 25.06 -10.43
C THR A 289 -18.11 26.31 -9.71
N THR A 290 -17.51 26.58 -8.56
CA THR A 290 -17.88 27.74 -7.75
C THR A 290 -16.64 28.48 -7.27
N SER A 291 -16.68 29.81 -7.31
CA SER A 291 -15.53 30.65 -6.92
C SER A 291 -15.93 31.88 -6.12
N GLY A 292 -15.20 32.16 -5.05
CA GLY A 292 -15.43 33.32 -4.17
C GLY A 292 -15.13 33.02 -2.71
N GLU A 293 -14.99 34.05 -1.87
CA GLU A 293 -14.79 33.83 -0.43
C GLU A 293 -16.06 33.21 0.18
N ARG A 294 -15.91 32.12 0.95
CA ARG A 294 -17.02 31.35 1.54
C ARG A 294 -18.04 30.81 0.52
N ALA A 295 -17.64 30.66 -0.74
CA ALA A 295 -18.48 30.01 -1.74
C ALA A 295 -18.69 28.53 -1.40
N ARG A 296 -19.74 27.91 -1.96
CA ARG A 296 -19.99 26.47 -1.79
C ARG A 296 -20.34 25.79 -3.10
N GLY A 297 -19.88 24.57 -3.30
CA GLY A 297 -20.29 23.77 -4.47
C GLY A 297 -21.74 23.32 -4.31
N VAL A 298 -21.97 22.46 -3.34
CA VAL A 298 -23.27 21.87 -3.00
C VAL A 298 -23.60 22.17 -1.54
N MET A 299 -24.84 22.58 -1.27
CA MET A 299 -25.36 22.78 0.07
C MET A 299 -26.67 21.99 0.24
N SER A 300 -26.73 21.13 1.26
CA SER A 300 -27.94 20.46 1.72
C SER A 300 -28.20 20.83 3.18
N ALA A 301 -29.29 21.55 3.47
CA ALA A 301 -29.51 22.13 4.79
C ALA A 301 -30.96 22.06 5.27
N GLY A 302 -31.18 21.42 6.41
CA GLY A 302 -32.52 21.21 6.99
C GLY A 302 -33.02 19.77 6.81
N ALA A 303 -33.97 19.37 7.66
CA ALA A 303 -34.58 18.05 7.58
C ALA A 303 -35.17 17.80 6.18
N ASP A 304 -35.06 16.56 5.71
CA ASP A 304 -35.54 16.07 4.41
C ASP A 304 -34.90 16.73 3.17
N SER A 305 -33.91 17.61 3.35
CA SER A 305 -33.15 18.17 2.23
C SER A 305 -32.16 17.16 1.65
N VAL A 306 -32.18 17.01 0.33
CA VAL A 306 -31.35 16.03 -0.37
C VAL A 306 -30.71 16.67 -1.60
N ALA A 307 -29.38 16.54 -1.70
CA ALA A 307 -28.65 16.76 -2.93
C ALA A 307 -27.99 15.44 -3.35
N SER A 308 -28.43 14.88 -4.49
CA SER A 308 -27.92 13.62 -5.04
C SER A 308 -27.19 13.86 -6.35
N LEU A 309 -25.91 13.46 -6.45
CA LEU A 309 -25.10 13.67 -7.64
C LEU A 309 -24.52 12.34 -8.12
N VAL A 310 -24.65 12.07 -9.42
CA VAL A 310 -24.18 10.85 -10.08
C VAL A 310 -23.30 11.23 -11.27
N ASP A 311 -22.13 10.61 -11.41
CA ASP A 311 -21.20 10.81 -12.54
C ASP A 311 -20.83 12.31 -12.75
N THR A 312 -20.61 13.06 -11.67
CA THR A 312 -20.43 14.52 -11.68
C THR A 312 -19.07 14.95 -11.09
N SER A 313 -18.69 16.22 -11.24
CA SER A 313 -17.59 16.85 -10.49
C SER A 313 -18.05 18.11 -9.75
N VAL A 314 -17.45 18.37 -8.60
CA VAL A 314 -17.67 19.58 -7.79
C VAL A 314 -16.32 20.23 -7.49
N GLU A 315 -16.13 21.47 -7.93
CA GLU A 315 -14.91 22.23 -7.70
C GLU A 315 -15.21 23.57 -7.04
N THR A 316 -14.50 23.86 -5.93
CA THR A 316 -14.53 25.16 -5.26
C THR A 316 -13.18 25.84 -5.23
N GLN A 317 -13.21 27.16 -5.43
CA GLN A 317 -12.06 28.05 -5.29
C GLN A 317 -12.40 29.26 -4.41
N GLY A 318 -11.44 29.70 -3.59
CA GLY A 318 -11.56 30.88 -2.74
C GLY A 318 -11.40 30.55 -1.27
N LYS A 319 -11.07 31.57 -0.47
CA LYS A 319 -10.86 31.40 0.98
C LYS A 319 -12.14 30.85 1.63
N GLN A 320 -12.00 29.80 2.45
CA GLN A 320 -13.11 29.11 3.13
C GLN A 320 -14.20 28.56 2.17
N ALA A 321 -13.86 28.26 0.91
CA ALA A 321 -14.83 27.79 -0.08
C ALA A 321 -15.03 26.26 -0.04
N VAL A 322 -16.17 25.79 0.45
CA VAL A 322 -16.42 24.36 0.77
C VAL A 322 -17.11 23.65 -0.39
N ALA A 323 -16.56 22.53 -0.89
CA ALA A 323 -17.17 21.82 -2.02
C ALA A 323 -18.53 21.21 -1.64
N LEU A 324 -18.63 20.54 -0.49
CA LEU A 324 -19.84 19.89 -0.01
C LEU A 324 -20.21 20.40 1.39
N TYR A 325 -21.40 20.96 1.56
CA TYR A 325 -21.86 21.46 2.85
C TYR A 325 -23.19 20.82 3.23
N SER A 326 -23.19 20.00 4.29
CA SER A 326 -24.38 19.34 4.80
C SER A 326 -24.67 19.79 6.23
N SER A 327 -25.90 20.19 6.55
CA SER A 327 -26.24 20.59 7.92
C SER A 327 -27.68 20.36 8.35
N SER A 328 -27.91 20.29 9.66
CA SER A 328 -29.24 20.33 10.29
C SER A 328 -30.25 19.31 9.72
N GLY A 329 -29.81 18.07 9.51
CA GLY A 329 -30.60 16.98 8.93
C GLY A 329 -30.51 16.85 7.41
N GLY A 330 -29.74 17.72 6.75
CA GLY A 330 -29.50 17.63 5.31
C GLY A 330 -28.68 16.41 4.92
N THR A 331 -28.89 15.92 3.70
CA THR A 331 -28.18 14.79 3.11
C THR A 331 -27.54 15.18 1.79
N ILE A 332 -26.27 14.78 1.61
CA ILE A 332 -25.57 14.80 0.34
C ILE A 332 -25.18 13.36 0.00
N ASP A 333 -25.65 12.86 -1.14
CA ASP A 333 -25.34 11.53 -1.65
C ASP A 333 -24.61 11.63 -3.00
N LEU A 334 -23.41 11.07 -3.07
CA LEU A 334 -22.56 11.11 -4.25
C LEU A 334 -22.31 9.69 -4.76
N VAL A 335 -22.45 9.49 -6.07
CA VAL A 335 -22.08 8.24 -6.76
C VAL A 335 -21.17 8.57 -7.94
N ARG A 336 -20.00 7.93 -8.07
CA ARG A 336 -19.05 8.18 -9.19
C ARG A 336 -18.73 9.67 -9.35
N THR A 337 -18.57 10.37 -8.22
CA THR A 337 -18.48 11.83 -8.17
C THR A 337 -17.27 12.28 -7.37
N SER A 338 -16.58 13.29 -7.88
CA SER A 338 -15.41 13.90 -7.23
C SER A 338 -15.73 15.29 -6.70
N ALA A 339 -15.23 15.61 -5.51
CA ALA A 339 -15.32 16.93 -4.90
C ALA A 339 -13.92 17.44 -4.52
N ARG A 340 -13.57 18.65 -4.98
CA ARG A 340 -12.26 19.28 -4.79
C ARG A 340 -12.40 20.71 -4.29
N ALA A 341 -11.70 21.05 -3.21
CA ALA A 341 -11.55 22.41 -2.71
C ALA A 341 -10.08 22.86 -2.78
N THR A 342 -9.85 24.05 -3.34
CA THR A 342 -8.48 24.58 -3.61
C THR A 342 -8.08 25.77 -2.73
N GLY A 343 -9.05 26.33 -2.00
CA GLY A 343 -8.89 27.54 -1.21
C GLY A 343 -8.15 27.36 0.12
N GLU A 344 -7.69 28.48 0.70
CA GLU A 344 -7.19 28.50 2.07
C GLU A 344 -8.33 28.30 3.07
N GLY A 345 -8.14 27.43 4.07
CA GLY A 345 -9.17 27.14 5.08
C GLY A 345 -10.43 26.53 4.46
N ALA A 346 -10.30 25.87 3.32
CA ALA A 346 -11.40 25.33 2.54
C ALA A 346 -11.43 23.79 2.67
N PRO A 347 -12.21 23.22 3.59
CA PRO A 347 -12.42 21.79 3.60
C PRO A 347 -13.13 21.35 2.32
N ALA A 348 -12.91 20.10 1.92
CA ALA A 348 -13.65 19.54 0.80
C ALA A 348 -15.10 19.25 1.21
N ALA A 349 -15.33 18.81 2.45
CA ALA A 349 -16.66 18.69 3.02
C ALA A 349 -16.77 19.36 4.40
N ALA A 350 -17.91 19.98 4.68
CA ALA A 350 -18.29 20.42 6.02
C ALA A 350 -19.66 19.82 6.37
N VAL A 351 -19.73 19.03 7.44
CA VAL A 351 -20.91 18.24 7.82
C VAL A 351 -21.31 18.54 9.27
N TYR A 352 -22.37 19.33 9.46
CA TYR A 352 -22.79 19.85 10.77
C TYR A 352 -24.23 19.46 11.12
N GLY A 353 -24.43 18.35 11.83
CA GLY A 353 -25.76 17.79 12.08
C GLY A 353 -26.35 17.12 10.85
N GLY A 354 -25.52 16.67 9.90
CA GLY A 354 -25.94 16.21 8.57
C GLY A 354 -25.36 14.86 8.17
N THR A 355 -25.71 14.43 6.95
CA THR A 355 -25.22 13.18 6.34
C THR A 355 -24.45 13.46 5.05
N LEU A 356 -23.35 12.74 4.85
CA LEU A 356 -22.58 12.67 3.62
C LEU A 356 -22.31 11.20 3.25
N THR A 357 -22.76 10.78 2.08
CA THR A 357 -22.40 9.47 1.50
C THR A 357 -21.64 9.68 0.20
N ILE A 358 -20.50 9.00 0.04
CA ILE A 358 -19.77 8.93 -1.21
C ILE A 358 -19.56 7.46 -1.58
N ASP A 359 -20.05 7.08 -2.75
CA ASP A 359 -19.96 5.74 -3.33
C ASP A 359 -19.17 5.83 -4.64
N ASP A 360 -17.94 5.30 -4.65
CA ASP A 360 -16.97 5.40 -5.76
C ASP A 360 -16.67 6.87 -6.12
N GLY A 361 -15.64 7.47 -5.52
CA GLY A 361 -15.37 8.89 -5.76
C GLY A 361 -14.14 9.41 -5.05
N SER A 362 -14.03 10.74 -4.96
CA SER A 362 -12.93 11.37 -4.25
C SER A 362 -13.33 12.65 -3.54
N LEU A 363 -12.76 12.88 -2.37
CA LEU A 363 -12.92 14.08 -1.57
C LEU A 363 -11.53 14.66 -1.27
N VAL A 364 -11.19 15.81 -1.86
CA VAL A 364 -9.84 16.36 -1.79
C VAL A 364 -9.86 17.83 -1.42
N SER A 365 -9.20 18.20 -0.32
CA SER A 365 -8.81 19.58 -0.05
C SER A 365 -7.32 19.76 -0.35
N GLU A 366 -6.95 20.79 -1.11
CA GLU A 366 -5.54 21.05 -1.44
C GLU A 366 -4.77 21.72 -0.30
N ARG A 367 -5.43 22.53 0.53
CA ARG A 367 -4.79 23.44 1.48
C ARG A 367 -5.42 23.42 2.88
N HIS A 368 -6.30 22.46 3.15
CA HIS A 368 -6.97 22.29 4.44
C HIS A 368 -7.24 20.80 4.72
N GLY A 369 -7.93 20.50 5.83
CA GLY A 369 -8.40 19.16 6.13
C GLY A 369 -9.44 18.70 5.10
N ALA A 370 -9.58 17.38 4.91
CA ALA A 370 -10.56 16.87 3.95
C ALA A 370 -11.99 17.19 4.40
N ILE A 371 -12.28 16.98 5.69
CA ILE A 371 -13.61 17.07 6.27
C ILE A 371 -13.57 17.88 7.57
N ASP A 372 -14.50 18.81 7.71
CA ASP A 372 -14.88 19.39 9.00
C ASP A 372 -16.23 18.83 9.43
N ALA A 373 -16.39 18.45 10.70
CA ALA A 373 -17.62 17.80 11.14
C ALA A 373 -18.04 18.13 12.59
N SER A 374 -19.36 18.12 12.83
CA SER A 374 -19.97 18.05 14.16
C SER A 374 -21.30 17.29 14.05
N ASP A 375 -21.61 16.37 14.96
CA ASP A 375 -22.87 15.59 14.89
C ASP A 375 -23.15 15.04 13.48
N ALA A 376 -22.22 14.26 12.95
CA ALA A 376 -22.18 13.93 11.53
C ALA A 376 -22.21 12.43 11.27
N THR A 377 -22.85 12.02 10.17
CA THR A 377 -22.71 10.67 9.62
C THR A 377 -22.05 10.75 8.24
N ILE A 378 -20.85 10.21 8.12
CA ILE A 378 -20.03 10.24 6.91
C ILE A 378 -19.70 8.81 6.51
N ALA A 379 -20.05 8.42 5.29
CA ALA A 379 -19.77 7.10 4.74
C ALA A 379 -19.02 7.21 3.40
N LEU A 380 -17.83 6.63 3.34
CA LEU A 380 -16.99 6.52 2.15
C LEU A 380 -16.98 5.05 1.72
N LYS A 381 -17.43 4.76 0.50
CA LYS A 381 -17.67 3.39 0.02
C LYS A 381 -17.02 3.14 -1.33
N ASN A 382 -16.81 1.87 -1.66
CA ASN A 382 -16.46 1.38 -2.99
C ASN A 382 -15.24 2.09 -3.60
N GLY A 383 -14.10 2.04 -2.91
CA GLY A 383 -12.85 2.62 -3.39
C GLY A 383 -12.74 4.14 -3.25
N THR A 384 -13.66 4.78 -2.53
CA THR A 384 -13.63 6.24 -2.31
C THR A 384 -12.33 6.67 -1.65
N ARG A 385 -11.75 7.78 -2.12
CA ARG A 385 -10.52 8.36 -1.57
C ARG A 385 -10.74 9.72 -0.91
N ALA A 386 -10.31 9.89 0.34
CA ALA A 386 -10.35 11.18 1.06
C ALA A 386 -8.94 11.67 1.42
N ILE A 387 -8.61 12.93 1.12
CA ILE A 387 -7.28 13.53 1.35
C ILE A 387 -7.40 14.98 1.80
N GLY A 388 -6.75 15.32 2.92
CA GLY A 388 -6.51 16.70 3.33
C GLY A 388 -5.09 17.15 3.03
N GLY A 389 -4.94 18.25 2.29
CA GLY A 389 -3.63 18.76 1.87
C GLY A 389 -2.78 19.33 3.00
N ASN A 390 -3.35 19.58 4.18
CA ASN A 390 -2.62 19.96 5.40
C ASN A 390 -2.24 18.74 6.28
N GLY A 391 -2.54 17.51 5.86
CA GLY A 391 -2.32 16.31 6.64
C GLY A 391 -3.45 15.93 7.60
N THR A 392 -4.55 16.68 7.66
CA THR A 392 -5.74 16.35 8.46
C THR A 392 -6.81 15.70 7.59
N LEU A 393 -7.27 14.52 7.96
CA LEU A 393 -8.43 13.88 7.34
C LEU A 393 -9.73 14.53 7.84
N LEU A 394 -9.89 14.59 9.17
CA LEU A 394 -11.14 14.98 9.81
C LEU A 394 -10.86 15.92 10.99
N SER A 395 -11.40 17.13 10.92
CA SER A 395 -11.44 18.09 12.02
C SER A 395 -12.82 18.05 12.69
N VAL A 396 -12.88 17.76 13.99
CA VAL A 396 -14.14 17.56 14.72
C VAL A 396 -14.41 18.73 15.66
N HIS A 397 -15.54 19.40 15.47
CA HIS A 397 -16.07 20.38 16.42
C HIS A 397 -16.91 19.64 17.46
N ALA A 398 -16.31 19.32 18.61
CA ALA A 398 -16.89 18.46 19.63
C ALA A 398 -17.89 19.16 20.59
N GLU A 399 -18.30 20.40 20.31
CA GLU A 399 -19.13 21.23 21.20
C GLU A 399 -20.48 20.60 21.58
N SER A 400 -21.07 19.80 20.69
CA SER A 400 -22.41 19.24 20.88
C SER A 400 -22.44 17.94 21.70
N SER A 401 -21.30 17.37 22.09
CA SER A 401 -21.13 16.00 22.64
C SER A 401 -21.68 14.86 21.75
N ALA A 402 -22.40 15.19 20.68
CA ALA A 402 -22.99 14.22 19.76
C ALA A 402 -21.90 13.59 18.88
N PRO A 403 -22.01 12.30 18.55
CA PRO A 403 -20.94 11.58 17.89
C PRO A 403 -20.81 11.96 16.41
N VAL A 404 -19.57 12.11 15.96
CA VAL A 404 -19.22 12.03 14.53
C VAL A 404 -18.95 10.57 14.18
N ARG A 405 -19.63 10.03 13.18
CA ARG A 405 -19.44 8.66 12.67
C ARG A 405 -18.79 8.73 11.29
N LEU A 406 -17.58 8.18 11.18
CA LEU A 406 -16.85 8.00 9.93
C LEU A 406 -16.76 6.51 9.60
N THR A 407 -17.33 6.11 8.47
CA THR A 407 -17.27 4.74 7.96
C THR A 407 -16.50 4.70 6.64
N LEU A 408 -15.49 3.85 6.55
CA LEU A 408 -14.79 3.49 5.32
C LEU A 408 -15.15 2.03 4.99
N ASP A 409 -15.67 1.81 3.78
CA ASP A 409 -16.14 0.50 3.37
C ASP A 409 -15.70 0.15 1.94
N THR A 410 -15.59 -1.14 1.66
CA THR A 410 -15.29 -1.74 0.35
C THR A 410 -14.09 -1.06 -0.35
N GLY A 411 -12.89 -1.23 0.20
CA GLY A 411 -11.66 -0.75 -0.41
C GLY A 411 -11.43 0.76 -0.34
N SER A 412 -12.20 1.50 0.45
CA SER A 412 -12.07 2.95 0.58
C SER A 412 -10.80 3.33 1.35
N ARG A 413 -10.23 4.49 1.01
CA ARG A 413 -8.93 4.95 1.54
C ARG A 413 -9.03 6.39 2.05
N ALA A 414 -8.50 6.63 3.24
CA ALA A 414 -8.42 7.97 3.80
C ALA A 414 -7.01 8.28 4.33
N ASP A 415 -6.50 9.43 3.92
CA ASP A 415 -5.16 9.91 4.25
C ASP A 415 -5.26 11.17 5.14
N GLY A 416 -4.72 11.10 6.35
CA GLY A 416 -4.58 12.22 7.29
C GLY A 416 -5.06 11.93 8.71
N ASP A 417 -4.72 12.85 9.61
CA ASP A 417 -5.00 12.76 11.03
C ASP A 417 -6.48 13.05 11.34
N ILE A 418 -6.99 12.45 12.40
CA ILE A 418 -8.30 12.76 12.96
C ILE A 418 -8.07 13.53 14.26
N VAL A 419 -8.55 14.78 14.31
CA VAL A 419 -8.30 15.72 15.40
C VAL A 419 -9.59 16.42 15.83
N ASN A 420 -9.67 16.82 17.09
CA ASN A 420 -10.69 17.78 17.53
C ASN A 420 -10.17 19.19 17.30
N LEU A 421 -11.08 20.09 16.92
CA LEU A 421 -10.79 21.52 16.92
C LEU A 421 -10.91 22.04 18.35
N PRO A 422 -9.92 22.84 18.83
CA PRO A 422 -10.01 23.46 20.14
C PRO A 422 -11.27 24.32 20.26
N THR A 423 -11.88 24.32 21.44
CA THR A 423 -12.91 25.30 21.79
C THR A 423 -12.30 26.69 21.91
N ASP A 424 -13.09 27.73 21.64
CA ASP A 424 -12.65 29.13 21.73
C ASP A 424 -12.13 29.52 23.12
N ASP A 425 -12.62 28.85 24.18
CA ASP A 425 -12.20 29.08 25.57
C ASP A 425 -11.01 28.21 26.02
N GLY A 426 -10.48 27.37 25.13
CA GLY A 426 -9.35 26.48 25.39
C GLY A 426 -9.68 25.31 26.32
N SER A 427 -10.97 25.05 26.58
CA SER A 427 -11.41 23.88 27.33
C SER A 427 -11.07 22.57 26.59
N ALA A 428 -10.94 21.48 27.37
CA ALA A 428 -10.72 20.17 26.78
C ALA A 428 -11.95 19.72 25.99
N THR A 429 -11.72 19.21 24.79
CA THR A 429 -12.76 18.62 23.95
C THR A 429 -12.88 17.13 24.20
N ASP A 430 -14.10 16.63 24.37
CA ASP A 430 -14.34 15.20 24.54
C ASP A 430 -14.09 14.43 23.23
N ALA A 431 -13.61 13.19 23.36
CA ALA A 431 -13.54 12.23 22.26
C ALA A 431 -14.96 11.76 21.88
N VAL A 432 -15.51 12.29 20.78
CA VAL A 432 -16.88 11.95 20.32
C VAL A 432 -16.89 11.07 19.06
N THR A 433 -15.73 10.87 18.43
CA THR A 433 -15.61 10.30 17.09
C THR A 433 -15.61 8.77 17.08
N ASN A 434 -16.45 8.17 16.23
CA ASN A 434 -16.47 6.74 15.93
C ASN A 434 -15.93 6.50 14.53
N VAL A 435 -14.96 5.60 14.41
CA VAL A 435 -14.34 5.23 13.14
C VAL A 435 -14.55 3.74 12.89
N ALA A 436 -15.10 3.39 11.73
CA ALA A 436 -15.30 2.02 11.30
C ALA A 436 -14.65 1.80 9.94
N LEU A 437 -13.75 0.82 9.83
CA LEU A 437 -13.17 0.35 8.58
C LEU A 437 -13.65 -1.07 8.32
N ALA A 438 -14.20 -1.31 7.13
CA ALA A 438 -14.66 -2.63 6.71
C ALA A 438 -14.21 -2.97 5.28
N ASN A 439 -14.17 -4.26 4.97
CA ASN A 439 -14.02 -4.80 3.61
C ASN A 439 -12.80 -4.22 2.86
N ALA A 440 -11.61 -4.47 3.38
CA ALA A 440 -10.32 -4.04 2.83
C ALA A 440 -10.13 -2.52 2.74
N SER A 441 -10.73 -1.75 3.65
CA SER A 441 -10.56 -0.30 3.73
C SER A 441 -9.32 0.09 4.52
N GLU A 442 -8.76 1.25 4.21
CA GLU A 442 -7.48 1.72 4.75
C GLU A 442 -7.57 3.16 5.29
N TRP A 443 -7.05 3.39 6.48
CA TRP A 443 -6.81 4.73 7.02
C TRP A 443 -5.32 4.88 7.36
N THR A 444 -4.70 5.98 6.94
CA THR A 444 -3.32 6.33 7.30
C THR A 444 -3.32 7.67 8.01
N GLY A 445 -2.93 7.69 9.28
CA GLY A 445 -2.93 8.90 10.10
C GLY A 445 -2.78 8.62 11.59
N ALA A 446 -2.70 9.69 12.37
CA ALA A 446 -2.68 9.66 13.83
C ALA A 446 -3.98 10.25 14.41
N THR A 447 -4.22 9.98 15.68
CA THR A 447 -5.36 10.57 16.40
C THR A 447 -5.16 10.54 17.91
N ASP A 448 -5.73 11.51 18.61
CA ASP A 448 -5.92 11.51 20.05
C ASP A 448 -7.39 11.66 20.47
N VAL A 449 -8.33 11.57 19.52
CA VAL A 449 -9.76 11.93 19.74
C VAL A 449 -10.76 10.85 19.32
N VAL A 450 -10.30 9.72 18.79
CA VAL A 450 -11.21 8.63 18.39
C VAL A 450 -11.69 7.88 19.63
N ARG A 451 -13.00 7.90 19.87
CA ARG A 451 -13.64 7.20 21.00
C ARG A 451 -13.76 5.70 20.75
N THR A 452 -14.19 5.28 19.56
CA THR A 452 -14.23 3.86 19.21
C THR A 452 -13.71 3.64 17.80
N LEU A 453 -12.82 2.67 17.66
CA LEU A 453 -12.26 2.23 16.40
C LEU A 453 -12.63 0.76 16.16
N SER A 454 -13.27 0.45 15.05
CA SER A 454 -13.52 -0.93 14.62
C SER A 454 -12.91 -1.18 13.24
N LEU A 455 -12.13 -2.25 13.11
CA LEU A 455 -11.61 -2.73 11.83
C LEU A 455 -12.13 -4.14 11.60
N ASP A 456 -12.73 -4.38 10.44
CA ASP A 456 -13.29 -5.67 10.05
C ASP A 456 -12.86 -6.05 8.62
N THR A 457 -12.76 -7.36 8.37
CA THR A 457 -12.59 -7.96 7.03
C THR A 457 -11.42 -7.34 6.24
N ASN A 458 -10.19 -7.69 6.62
CA ASN A 458 -8.94 -7.31 5.96
C ASN A 458 -8.68 -5.80 5.89
N SER A 459 -9.25 -5.03 6.80
CA SER A 459 -9.04 -3.57 6.88
C SER A 459 -7.72 -3.23 7.57
N ARG A 460 -7.22 -2.01 7.34
CA ARG A 460 -5.94 -1.55 7.91
C ARG A 460 -5.98 -0.12 8.43
N TRP A 461 -5.40 0.09 9.62
CA TRP A 461 -4.99 1.40 10.07
C TRP A 461 -3.46 1.48 10.14
N THR A 462 -2.87 2.46 9.45
CA THR A 462 -1.45 2.79 9.52
C THR A 462 -1.23 3.97 10.47
N VAL A 463 -0.60 3.72 11.63
CA VAL A 463 -0.35 4.68 12.71
C VAL A 463 0.91 5.50 12.39
N THR A 464 0.76 6.80 12.14
CA THR A 464 1.86 7.67 11.67
C THR A 464 2.61 8.40 12.80
N ALA A 465 1.98 8.58 13.96
CA ALA A 465 2.52 9.21 15.17
C ALA A 465 1.88 8.61 16.43
N ASP A 466 2.32 9.02 17.62
CA ASP A 466 1.66 8.63 18.88
C ASP A 466 0.15 8.89 18.80
N SER A 467 -0.64 7.92 19.23
CA SER A 467 -2.09 7.96 19.08
C SER A 467 -2.81 7.46 20.33
N THR A 468 -3.98 8.01 20.61
CA THR A 468 -4.88 7.59 21.70
C THR A 468 -6.26 7.29 21.13
N VAL A 469 -6.80 6.12 21.51
CA VAL A 469 -8.15 5.67 21.13
C VAL A 469 -8.90 5.18 22.38
N GLY A 470 -10.20 5.42 22.45
CA GLY A 470 -11.02 4.95 23.56
C GLY A 470 -11.13 3.42 23.61
N SER A 471 -11.73 2.79 22.59
CA SER A 471 -11.82 1.32 22.50
C SER A 471 -11.55 0.83 21.09
N VAL A 472 -10.99 -0.38 20.98
CA VAL A 472 -10.60 -1.00 19.71
C VAL A 472 -11.28 -2.36 19.55
N ALA A 473 -11.93 -2.57 18.40
CA ALA A 473 -12.36 -3.88 17.91
C ALA A 473 -11.57 -4.24 16.64
N LEU A 474 -10.71 -5.24 16.71
CA LEU A 474 -9.81 -5.64 15.62
C LEU A 474 -10.14 -7.05 15.12
N ASN A 475 -11.01 -7.14 14.11
CA ASN A 475 -11.49 -8.40 13.56
C ASN A 475 -10.89 -8.65 12.17
N ASP A 476 -10.13 -9.74 12.02
CA ASP A 476 -9.60 -10.19 10.73
C ASP A 476 -8.87 -9.06 9.97
N SER A 477 -8.20 -8.16 10.72
CA SER A 477 -7.70 -6.86 10.25
C SER A 477 -6.38 -6.49 10.93
N THR A 478 -5.73 -5.41 10.47
CA THR A 478 -4.38 -5.02 10.90
C THR A 478 -4.29 -3.59 11.42
N ILE A 479 -3.63 -3.40 12.57
CA ILE A 479 -3.06 -2.11 12.98
C ILE A 479 -1.56 -2.19 12.74
N GLU A 480 -1.00 -1.23 12.01
CA GLU A 480 0.42 -1.22 11.62
C GLU A 480 1.03 0.15 11.93
N PHE A 481 2.14 0.19 12.65
CA PHE A 481 2.90 1.43 12.79
C PHE A 481 3.67 1.74 11.50
N ALA A 482 3.67 3.01 11.09
CA ALA A 482 4.37 3.44 9.90
C ALA A 482 5.87 3.16 10.01
N ALA A 483 6.46 2.61 8.94
CA ALA A 483 7.88 2.31 8.89
C ALA A 483 8.75 3.50 9.31
N PRO A 484 9.79 3.30 10.14
CA PRO A 484 10.69 4.37 10.53
C PRO A 484 11.41 4.93 9.29
N ALA A 485 11.75 6.22 9.33
CA ALA A 485 12.47 6.87 8.24
C ALA A 485 13.80 6.13 7.95
N ALA A 486 14.12 5.92 6.68
CA ALA A 486 15.26 5.11 6.23
C ALA A 486 16.64 5.59 6.71
N ARG A 487 16.74 6.82 7.27
CA ARG A 487 17.97 7.42 7.77
C ARG A 487 17.69 8.10 9.11
N GLY A 488 18.05 7.44 10.21
CA GLY A 488 17.91 7.96 11.57
C GLY A 488 17.88 6.83 12.59
N MET A 489 18.04 7.15 13.86
CA MET A 489 17.65 6.20 14.92
C MET A 489 16.13 6.05 14.87
N PRO A 490 15.58 4.82 14.93
CA PRO A 490 14.14 4.62 14.96
C PRO A 490 13.53 5.40 16.14
N THR A 491 12.56 6.26 15.86
CA THR A 491 11.72 6.92 16.88
C THR A 491 10.46 6.08 17.06
N PRO A 492 10.36 5.32 18.16
CA PRO A 492 9.21 4.46 18.34
C PRO A 492 7.96 5.26 18.69
N ARG A 493 6.81 4.68 18.39
CA ARG A 493 5.49 5.27 18.60
C ARG A 493 4.67 4.44 19.56
N THR A 494 3.73 5.08 20.22
CA THR A 494 2.82 4.43 21.17
C THR A 494 1.37 4.61 20.72
N LEU A 495 0.62 3.49 20.69
CA LEU A 495 -0.84 3.50 20.61
C LEU A 495 -1.39 3.27 22.01
N VAL A 496 -2.07 4.26 22.56
CA VAL A 496 -2.77 4.18 23.85
C VAL A 496 -4.23 3.81 23.61
N VAL A 497 -4.70 2.79 24.31
CA VAL A 497 -6.12 2.40 24.33
C VAL A 497 -6.65 2.60 25.75
N THR A 498 -7.52 3.59 25.95
CA THR A 498 -7.99 4.00 27.29
C THR A 498 -9.22 3.21 27.78
N GLY A 499 -9.61 2.18 27.03
CA GLY A 499 -10.74 1.30 27.28
C GLY A 499 -10.42 -0.09 26.72
N ASP A 500 -11.42 -0.85 26.26
CA ASP A 500 -11.19 -2.24 25.88
C ASP A 500 -10.54 -2.37 24.49
N TYR A 501 -9.59 -3.30 24.40
CA TYR A 501 -8.98 -3.79 23.17
C TYR A 501 -9.46 -5.23 22.96
N ALA A 502 -10.31 -5.46 21.97
CA ALA A 502 -10.84 -6.78 21.65
C ALA A 502 -10.46 -7.17 20.23
N ALA A 503 -9.84 -8.33 20.06
CA ALA A 503 -9.40 -8.80 18.75
C ALA A 503 -9.92 -10.20 18.42
N ARG A 504 -10.25 -10.43 17.15
CA ARG A 504 -10.51 -11.77 16.62
C ARG A 504 -9.64 -11.94 15.38
N ASN A 505 -8.58 -12.75 15.47
CA ASN A 505 -7.63 -12.93 14.38
C ASN A 505 -7.06 -11.56 13.90
N GLY A 506 -6.76 -10.68 14.86
CA GLY A 506 -6.20 -9.36 14.60
C GLY A 506 -4.68 -9.44 14.40
N ARG A 507 -4.09 -8.43 13.74
CA ARG A 507 -2.64 -8.27 13.60
C ARG A 507 -2.19 -6.91 14.10
N LEU A 508 -1.11 -6.90 14.87
CA LEU A 508 -0.43 -5.69 15.32
C LEU A 508 1.01 -5.70 14.78
N VAL A 509 1.34 -4.77 13.88
CA VAL A 509 2.67 -4.68 13.28
C VAL A 509 3.48 -3.59 14.00
N LEU A 510 4.59 -3.97 14.62
CA LEU A 510 5.48 -3.10 15.40
C LEU A 510 6.87 -3.05 14.78
N HIS A 511 7.53 -1.89 14.81
CA HIS A 511 8.94 -1.77 14.51
C HIS A 511 9.80 -1.82 15.77
N THR A 512 10.71 -2.78 15.84
CA THR A 512 11.52 -3.04 17.03
C THR A 512 13.00 -3.18 16.67
N THR A 513 13.86 -2.50 17.42
CA THR A 513 15.30 -2.78 17.46
C THR A 513 15.51 -4.00 18.36
N LEU A 514 16.18 -5.06 17.89
CA LEU A 514 16.36 -6.28 18.70
C LEU A 514 17.72 -6.25 19.42
N GLN A 515 17.71 -5.83 20.68
CA GLN A 515 18.86 -5.79 21.61
C GLN A 515 18.44 -6.25 23.02
N ASP A 516 18.77 -5.50 24.06
CA ASP A 516 18.44 -5.76 25.46
C ASP A 516 17.11 -5.11 25.86
N ASP A 517 16.80 -5.07 27.15
CA ASP A 517 15.56 -4.52 27.72
C ASP A 517 15.29 -3.06 27.33
N ALA A 518 16.32 -2.27 26.97
CA ALA A 518 16.21 -0.86 26.62
C ALA A 518 15.95 -0.63 25.11
N SER A 519 15.67 -1.69 24.38
CA SER A 519 15.42 -1.66 22.94
C SER A 519 14.31 -0.66 22.54
N PRO A 520 14.58 0.27 21.60
CA PRO A 520 13.55 1.08 20.99
C PRO A 520 12.52 0.21 20.26
N THR A 521 11.24 0.34 20.61
CA THR A 521 10.15 -0.43 20.02
C THR A 521 8.85 0.35 20.02
N ASP A 522 8.08 0.22 18.94
CA ASP A 522 6.68 0.66 18.95
C ASP A 522 5.92 -0.13 20.03
N ARG A 523 4.90 0.48 20.63
CA ARG A 523 4.15 -0.10 21.75
C ARG A 523 2.65 0.07 21.62
N LEU A 524 1.93 -0.96 22.06
CA LEU A 524 0.52 -0.85 22.44
C LEU A 524 0.43 -0.67 23.96
N MET A 525 -0.32 0.32 24.42
CA MET A 525 -0.53 0.58 25.85
C MET A 525 -2.01 0.48 26.18
N ILE A 526 -2.38 -0.41 27.11
CA ILE A 526 -3.74 -0.57 27.60
C ILE A 526 -3.88 0.20 28.90
N ASP A 527 -4.60 1.31 28.86
CA ASP A 527 -4.73 2.24 29.97
C ASP A 527 -6.11 2.13 30.63
N GLY A 528 -6.19 1.39 31.74
CA GLY A 528 -7.43 1.19 32.52
C GLY A 528 -8.44 0.18 31.96
N GLY A 529 -8.28 -0.29 30.71
CA GLY A 529 -9.18 -1.26 30.07
C GLY A 529 -8.66 -2.70 30.05
N ARG A 530 -9.29 -3.55 29.22
CA ARG A 530 -8.92 -4.96 29.07
C ARG A 530 -8.56 -5.31 27.63
N ALA A 531 -7.39 -5.91 27.42
CA ALA A 531 -7.03 -6.56 26.16
C ALA A 531 -7.48 -8.03 26.16
N SER A 532 -8.28 -8.42 25.18
CA SER A 532 -8.86 -9.76 25.06
C SER A 532 -8.90 -10.27 23.63
N GLY A 533 -9.14 -11.57 23.47
CA GLY A 533 -9.23 -12.23 22.17
C GLY A 533 -7.90 -12.80 21.68
N ASP A 534 -7.57 -12.62 20.40
CA ASP A 534 -6.34 -13.11 19.75
C ASP A 534 -5.80 -12.08 18.75
N THR A 535 -4.59 -11.59 19.02
CA THR A 535 -3.80 -10.70 18.15
C THR A 535 -2.43 -11.31 17.87
N GLY A 536 -2.12 -11.52 16.59
CA GLY A 536 -0.77 -11.83 16.15
C GLY A 536 0.12 -10.57 16.12
N ILE A 537 1.14 -10.52 16.97
CA ILE A 537 2.17 -9.48 16.95
C ILE A 537 3.18 -9.80 15.86
N VAL A 538 3.29 -8.92 14.87
CA VAL A 538 4.28 -8.96 13.80
C VAL A 538 5.40 -7.98 14.12
N VAL A 539 6.60 -8.50 14.37
CA VAL A 539 7.75 -7.66 14.68
C VAL A 539 8.58 -7.43 13.42
N LYS A 540 8.70 -6.17 13.01
CA LYS A 540 9.55 -5.74 11.91
C LYS A 540 10.84 -5.16 12.46
N ARG A 541 11.97 -5.75 12.07
CA ARG A 541 13.27 -5.40 12.66
C ARG A 541 13.74 -4.06 12.11
N SER A 542 13.83 -3.05 12.98
CA SER A 542 14.34 -1.71 12.65
C SER A 542 15.83 -1.53 12.97
N GLY A 543 16.48 -2.56 13.53
CA GLY A 543 17.90 -2.57 13.84
C GLY A 543 18.25 -3.57 14.93
N GLY A 544 19.39 -3.34 15.58
CA GLY A 544 19.91 -4.16 16.67
C GLY A 544 20.80 -5.30 16.18
N ASP A 545 21.55 -5.90 17.09
CA ASP A 545 22.52 -6.98 16.86
C ASP A 545 22.10 -8.28 17.54
N GLY A 546 21.00 -8.29 18.30
CA GLY A 546 20.70 -9.37 19.23
C GLY A 546 21.55 -9.32 20.50
N ALA A 547 20.89 -9.38 21.65
CA ALA A 547 21.49 -9.38 22.98
C ALA A 547 20.58 -10.13 23.98
N PRO A 548 21.13 -10.61 25.12
CA PRO A 548 20.28 -11.15 26.18
C PRO A 548 19.43 -10.05 26.83
N THR A 549 18.21 -10.40 27.23
CA THR A 549 17.30 -9.54 28.01
C THR A 549 17.25 -10.01 29.45
N THR A 550 17.12 -9.10 30.40
CA THR A 550 16.89 -9.42 31.81
C THR A 550 15.41 -9.63 32.09
N ILE A 551 14.57 -8.68 31.68
CA ILE A 551 13.11 -8.70 31.85
C ILE A 551 12.42 -9.02 30.52
N GLY A 552 12.86 -8.38 29.43
CA GLY A 552 12.35 -8.44 28.09
C GLY A 552 12.12 -7.04 27.48
N ILE A 553 11.97 -6.98 26.15
CA ILE A 553 11.61 -5.76 25.41
C ILE A 553 10.09 -5.57 25.47
N PRO A 554 9.54 -4.51 26.08
CA PRO A 554 8.10 -4.34 26.27
C PRO A 554 7.40 -3.96 24.95
N LEU A 555 6.50 -4.82 24.47
CA LEU A 555 5.70 -4.59 23.26
C LEU A 555 4.27 -4.15 23.59
N VAL A 556 3.70 -4.72 24.66
CA VAL A 556 2.40 -4.33 25.20
C VAL A 556 2.56 -4.02 26.68
N GLU A 557 2.13 -2.82 27.09
CA GLU A 557 2.17 -2.37 28.48
C GLU A 557 0.76 -2.11 29.00
N THR A 558 0.53 -2.31 30.29
CA THR A 558 -0.70 -1.87 30.96
C THR A 558 -0.44 -0.74 31.95
N ARG A 559 -1.40 0.18 32.06
CA ARG A 559 -1.39 1.30 33.01
C ARG A 559 -2.75 1.47 33.67
N ASN A 560 -2.75 2.17 34.81
CA ASN A 560 -3.94 2.56 35.56
C ASN A 560 -4.97 1.44 35.79
N GLY A 561 -4.49 0.21 36.06
CA GLY A 561 -5.34 -0.96 36.30
C GLY A 561 -5.74 -1.74 35.04
N GLY A 562 -5.14 -1.45 33.89
CA GLY A 562 -5.33 -2.21 32.66
C GLY A 562 -4.89 -3.68 32.80
N THR A 563 -5.58 -4.57 32.07
CA THR A 563 -5.35 -6.02 32.10
C THR A 563 -5.25 -6.62 30.70
N THR A 564 -4.59 -7.77 30.57
CA THR A 564 -4.47 -8.55 29.32
C THR A 564 -4.81 -10.01 29.57
N ASP A 565 -5.62 -10.61 28.69
CA ASP A 565 -5.83 -12.05 28.70
C ASP A 565 -4.60 -12.82 28.27
N VAL A 566 -4.43 -14.04 28.80
CA VAL A 566 -3.32 -14.94 28.43
C VAL A 566 -3.33 -15.28 26.94
N SER A 567 -4.48 -15.25 26.27
CA SER A 567 -4.59 -15.49 24.83
C SER A 567 -4.49 -14.21 23.98
N ALA A 568 -4.47 -13.03 24.59
CA ALA A 568 -4.66 -11.76 23.88
C ALA A 568 -3.62 -11.53 22.78
N PHE A 569 -2.39 -12.01 22.99
CA PHE A 569 -1.28 -11.80 22.07
C PHE A 569 -0.48 -13.08 21.81
N THR A 570 -0.15 -13.30 20.54
CA THR A 570 0.76 -14.35 20.09
C THR A 570 1.83 -13.75 19.18
N LEU A 571 2.99 -14.42 19.04
CA LEU A 571 4.00 -14.00 18.08
C LEU A 571 3.64 -14.54 16.69
N ASP A 572 3.51 -13.65 15.72
CA ASP A 572 3.07 -14.02 14.37
C ASP A 572 4.25 -14.39 13.44
N ALA A 573 4.02 -15.37 12.57
CA ALA A 573 5.00 -15.90 11.62
C ALA A 573 5.44 -14.91 10.53
N GLY A 574 4.71 -13.81 10.34
CA GLY A 574 5.07 -12.70 9.46
C GLY A 574 6.18 -11.80 10.01
N SER A 575 6.65 -12.05 11.24
CA SER A 575 7.76 -11.32 11.86
C SER A 575 9.09 -11.59 11.17
N ASP A 576 9.99 -10.61 11.19
CA ASP A 576 11.34 -10.78 10.66
C ASP A 576 12.15 -11.70 11.59
N GLY A 577 12.91 -12.63 11.01
CA GLY A 577 13.68 -13.62 11.77
C GLY A 577 12.86 -14.74 12.40
N TYR A 578 11.56 -14.88 12.07
CA TYR A 578 10.71 -15.92 12.66
C TYR A 578 11.23 -17.34 12.37
N ARG A 579 11.38 -18.13 13.44
CA ARG A 579 11.81 -19.54 13.40
C ARG A 579 10.60 -20.46 13.33
N ASN A 580 10.45 -21.12 12.19
CA ASN A 580 9.34 -22.02 11.92
C ASN A 580 9.32 -23.18 12.93
N GLY A 581 8.15 -23.36 13.56
CA GLY A 581 7.91 -24.41 14.55
C GLY A 581 8.42 -24.11 15.96
N PHE A 582 9.07 -22.97 16.21
CA PHE A 582 9.57 -22.60 17.55
C PHE A 582 8.82 -21.43 18.18
N GLY A 583 8.19 -20.55 17.38
CA GLY A 583 7.53 -19.36 17.91
C GLY A 583 8.53 -18.35 18.47
N THR A 584 9.69 -18.20 17.82
CA THR A 584 10.78 -17.30 18.23
C THR A 584 11.28 -16.46 17.07
N LEU A 585 11.92 -15.32 17.36
CA LEU A 585 12.58 -14.45 16.39
C LEU A 585 14.10 -14.54 16.55
N SER A 586 14.80 -14.85 15.48
CA SER A 586 16.27 -14.88 15.48
C SER A 586 16.85 -13.53 15.08
N ALA A 587 17.74 -13.01 15.91
CA ALA A 587 18.50 -11.79 15.65
C ALA A 587 19.93 -11.94 16.18
N GLY A 588 20.94 -11.85 15.31
CA GLY A 588 22.34 -11.93 15.70
C GLY A 588 22.75 -13.24 16.37
N GLY A 589 21.98 -14.30 16.16
CA GLY A 589 22.16 -15.61 16.79
C GLY A 589 21.58 -15.74 18.21
N TYR A 590 20.81 -14.74 18.66
CA TYR A 590 19.88 -14.82 19.79
C TYR A 590 18.49 -15.13 19.27
N ASP A 591 17.72 -15.93 20.01
CA ASP A 591 16.30 -16.14 19.74
C ASP A 591 15.47 -15.41 20.81
N TYR A 592 14.46 -14.67 20.39
CA TYR A 592 13.51 -13.96 21.24
C TYR A 592 12.15 -14.65 21.19
N MET A 593 11.47 -14.80 22.32
CA MET A 593 10.09 -15.30 22.37
C MET A 593 9.18 -14.27 23.01
N LEU A 594 7.91 -14.25 22.63
CA LEU A 594 6.90 -13.43 23.29
C LEU A 594 6.51 -14.10 24.62
N LYS A 595 6.52 -13.33 25.72
CA LYS A 595 6.18 -13.83 27.06
C LYS A 595 5.45 -12.76 27.88
N ARG A 596 4.23 -13.10 28.33
CA ARG A 596 3.47 -12.32 29.31
C ARG A 596 4.19 -12.32 30.67
N GLY A 597 4.29 -11.18 31.33
CA GLY A 597 5.06 -11.02 32.58
C GLY A 597 6.57 -10.92 32.39
N GLY A 598 7.09 -11.14 31.18
CA GLY A 598 8.52 -11.20 30.93
C GLY A 598 9.25 -12.18 31.86
N ASN A 599 10.48 -11.85 32.24
CA ASN A 599 11.26 -12.57 33.25
C ASN A 599 11.25 -11.81 34.58
N GLY A 600 10.06 -11.68 35.19
CA GLY A 600 9.86 -10.94 36.44
C GLY A 600 9.49 -9.47 36.24
N GLY A 601 8.93 -9.13 35.08
CA GLY A 601 8.30 -7.84 34.81
C GLY A 601 6.86 -7.78 35.33
N GLN A 602 6.07 -6.82 34.84
CA GLN A 602 4.68 -6.66 35.23
C GLN A 602 3.82 -7.79 34.66
N GLU A 603 2.99 -8.41 35.50
CA GLU A 603 2.23 -9.61 35.16
C GLU A 603 1.36 -9.46 33.90
N GLU A 604 0.77 -8.28 33.70
CA GLU A 604 -0.15 -7.98 32.60
C GLU A 604 0.54 -7.54 31.30
N ASP A 605 1.84 -7.23 31.35
CA ASP A 605 2.61 -6.76 30.20
C ASP A 605 3.14 -7.92 29.33
N TRP A 606 3.42 -7.64 28.06
CA TRP A 606 3.97 -8.61 27.12
C TRP A 606 5.32 -8.15 26.59
N TYR A 607 6.31 -9.03 26.72
CA TYR A 607 7.70 -8.73 26.37
C TYR A 607 8.27 -9.72 25.35
N LEU A 608 9.18 -9.26 24.49
CA LEU A 608 10.13 -10.17 23.84
C LEU A 608 11.27 -10.46 24.79
N VAL A 609 11.38 -11.71 25.24
CA VAL A 609 12.47 -12.18 26.09
C VAL A 609 13.45 -12.98 25.27
N SER A 610 14.75 -12.72 25.43
CA SER A 610 15.78 -13.61 24.90
C SER A 610 15.62 -14.99 25.54
N ALA A 611 15.52 -16.03 24.71
CA ALA A 611 15.33 -17.41 25.12
C ALA A 611 16.59 -17.94 25.83
N ALA A 612 16.68 -17.75 27.14
CA ALA A 612 17.62 -18.47 27.98
C ALA A 612 17.09 -19.87 28.30
N LYS A 613 17.99 -20.85 28.45
CA LYS A 613 17.67 -22.19 28.96
C LYS A 613 16.88 -22.05 30.28
N PRO A 614 15.64 -22.55 30.40
CA PRO A 614 14.95 -22.57 31.69
C PRO A 614 15.77 -23.41 32.67
N GLN A 615 16.03 -22.86 33.85
CA GLN A 615 16.61 -23.64 34.94
C GLN A 615 15.55 -24.67 35.39
N PRO A 616 15.92 -25.95 35.63
CA PRO A 616 14.98 -26.91 36.20
C PRO A 616 14.43 -26.36 37.52
N PRO A 617 13.14 -26.58 37.85
CA PRO A 617 12.63 -26.23 39.17
C PRO A 617 13.47 -26.95 40.23
N VAL A 618 14.07 -26.20 41.15
CA VAL A 618 14.75 -26.75 42.32
C VAL A 618 13.66 -27.43 43.17
N PRO A 619 13.71 -28.75 43.40
CA PRO A 619 12.81 -29.38 44.37
C PRO A 619 13.06 -28.75 45.74
N PRO A 620 12.04 -28.51 46.59
CA PRO A 620 12.30 -28.10 47.96
C PRO A 620 13.18 -29.15 48.63
N GLY A 621 14.42 -28.77 48.95
CA GLY A 621 15.34 -29.64 49.67
C GLY A 621 14.76 -29.98 51.05
N PRO A 622 15.03 -31.19 51.58
CA PRO A 622 14.66 -31.53 52.94
C PRO A 622 15.36 -30.57 53.91
N VAL A 623 14.59 -29.99 54.83
CA VAL A 623 15.11 -29.19 55.94
C VAL A 623 15.72 -30.13 56.97
N ASP A 624 17.06 -30.18 57.03
CA ASP A 624 17.77 -30.76 58.16
C ASP A 624 17.84 -29.74 59.31
N PRO A 625 17.56 -30.13 60.57
CA PRO A 625 17.68 -29.23 61.71
C PRO A 625 19.15 -28.96 62.04
N VAL A 626 19.50 -27.67 62.06
CA VAL A 626 20.83 -27.17 62.43
C VAL A 626 21.10 -27.38 63.93
N PRO A 627 22.24 -27.98 64.34
CA PRO A 627 22.73 -27.90 65.71
C PRO A 627 23.48 -26.56 65.95
N PRO A 628 23.39 -25.94 67.15
CA PRO A 628 24.00 -24.65 67.41
C PRO A 628 25.51 -24.78 67.61
N GLY A 629 26.30 -24.09 66.78
CA GLY A 629 27.73 -23.89 66.94
C GLY A 629 28.14 -22.49 66.44
N PRO A 630 29.25 -21.91 66.94
CA PRO A 630 29.56 -20.50 66.73
C PRO A 630 29.99 -20.22 65.29
N VAL A 631 29.43 -19.15 64.72
CA VAL A 631 29.78 -18.59 63.41
C VAL A 631 31.09 -17.80 63.47
N ASP A 632 32.05 -18.16 62.62
CA ASP A 632 33.14 -17.28 62.20
C ASP A 632 32.71 -16.53 60.93
N PRO A 633 33.06 -15.24 60.74
CA PRO A 633 32.61 -14.47 59.58
C PRO A 633 33.38 -14.89 58.32
N GLU A 634 32.66 -15.44 57.34
CA GLU A 634 33.18 -15.70 56.00
C GLU A 634 33.37 -14.38 55.21
N PRO A 635 34.44 -14.23 54.40
CA PRO A 635 34.68 -13.03 53.60
C PRO A 635 33.54 -12.80 52.58
N PRO A 636 33.28 -11.54 52.16
CA PRO A 636 32.20 -11.26 51.22
C PRO A 636 32.45 -11.97 49.88
N ILE A 637 31.55 -12.88 49.53
CA ILE A 637 31.45 -13.47 48.20
C ILE A 637 31.07 -12.33 47.25
N VAL A 638 32.01 -11.89 46.42
CA VAL A 638 31.70 -11.14 45.20
C VAL A 638 31.10 -12.14 44.23
N PRO A 639 29.83 -12.00 43.78
CA PRO A 639 29.30 -12.86 42.73
C PRO A 639 30.09 -12.59 41.46
N GLU A 640 30.92 -13.54 41.05
CA GLU A 640 31.50 -13.57 39.72
C GLU A 640 30.34 -13.81 38.75
N ILE A 641 29.88 -12.73 38.10
CA ILE A 641 28.83 -12.76 37.09
C ILE A 641 29.40 -13.39 35.82
N THR A 642 29.54 -14.71 35.82
CA THR A 642 29.68 -15.46 34.57
C THR A 642 28.34 -15.33 33.82
N PRO A 643 28.30 -14.70 32.63
CA PRO A 643 27.07 -14.59 31.86
C PRO A 643 26.53 -16.00 31.57
N PRO A 644 25.20 -16.20 31.58
CA PRO A 644 24.60 -17.50 31.26
C PRO A 644 25.07 -17.97 29.88
N PRO A 645 25.30 -19.28 29.67
CA PRO A 645 25.72 -19.80 28.38
C PRO A 645 24.69 -19.44 27.31
N ARG A 646 25.14 -18.69 26.29
CA ARG A 646 24.33 -18.28 25.13
C ARG A 646 23.58 -19.49 24.55
N ALA A 647 22.26 -19.43 24.44
CA ALA A 647 21.50 -20.34 23.59
C ALA A 647 21.74 -19.94 22.13
N ALA A 648 22.91 -20.30 21.61
CA ALA A 648 23.32 -19.90 20.27
C ALA A 648 22.58 -20.72 19.21
N ALA A 649 22.10 -20.03 18.18
CA ALA A 649 21.38 -20.62 17.05
C ALA A 649 22.24 -21.63 16.25
N PRO A 650 21.65 -22.62 15.54
CA PRO A 650 22.39 -23.61 14.77
C PRO A 650 22.98 -23.09 13.45
N GLU A 651 22.52 -21.95 12.92
CA GLU A 651 22.92 -21.42 11.61
C GLU A 651 24.41 -21.07 11.51
N PRO A 652 25.05 -20.38 12.50
CA PRO A 652 26.49 -20.13 12.49
C PRO A 652 27.34 -21.40 12.30
N ASP A 653 26.93 -22.53 12.90
CA ASP A 653 27.65 -23.80 12.74
C ASP A 653 27.53 -24.32 11.29
N ALA A 654 26.40 -24.11 10.62
CA ALA A 654 26.21 -24.53 9.22
C ALA A 654 27.04 -23.68 8.23
N TYR A 655 27.15 -22.36 8.45
CA TYR A 655 28.05 -21.50 7.68
C TYR A 655 29.50 -21.94 7.82
N LEU A 656 29.95 -22.16 9.06
CA LEU A 656 31.33 -22.56 9.35
C LEU A 656 31.64 -23.99 8.87
N ALA A 657 30.68 -24.90 8.91
CA ALA A 657 30.83 -26.25 8.33
C ALA A 657 30.93 -26.22 6.78
N ASN A 658 30.23 -25.30 6.10
CA ASN A 658 30.41 -25.08 4.66
C ASN A 658 31.81 -24.51 4.36
N ALA A 659 32.28 -23.56 5.17
CA ALA A 659 33.63 -22.99 5.04
C ALA A 659 34.73 -24.04 5.28
N ASP A 660 34.56 -24.91 6.28
CA ASP A 660 35.46 -26.05 6.53
C ASP A 660 35.49 -27.02 5.35
N ALA A 661 34.30 -27.45 4.91
CA ALA A 661 34.16 -28.35 3.78
C ALA A 661 34.83 -27.80 2.53
N ALA A 662 34.63 -26.53 2.18
CA ALA A 662 35.27 -25.88 1.04
C ALA A 662 36.81 -25.87 1.17
N SER A 663 37.32 -25.50 2.35
CA SER A 663 38.76 -25.36 2.61
C SER A 663 39.51 -26.69 2.59
N MET A 664 38.83 -27.79 2.94
CA MET A 664 39.38 -29.14 2.95
C MET A 664 39.13 -29.92 1.65
N MET A 665 38.19 -29.47 0.80
CA MET A 665 37.70 -30.25 -0.35
C MET A 665 38.80 -30.62 -1.34
N ALA A 666 39.71 -29.69 -1.61
CA ALA A 666 40.81 -29.87 -2.56
C ALA A 666 42.01 -30.62 -1.95
N VAL A 667 42.05 -30.82 -0.63
CA VAL A 667 43.21 -31.39 0.06
C VAL A 667 43.37 -32.87 -0.30
N HIS A 668 44.51 -33.20 -0.88
CA HIS A 668 44.86 -34.58 -1.27
C HIS A 668 46.36 -34.83 -1.17
N THR A 669 46.73 -36.11 -1.09
CA THR A 669 48.13 -36.57 -1.13
C THR A 669 48.53 -37.05 -2.51
N LEU A 670 49.84 -37.16 -2.76
CA LEU A 670 50.38 -37.77 -3.98
C LEU A 670 49.74 -39.13 -4.24
N HIS A 671 49.67 -40.02 -3.25
CA HIS A 671 49.15 -41.39 -3.41
C HIS A 671 47.64 -41.50 -3.61
N GLN A 672 46.91 -40.39 -3.47
CA GLN A 672 45.50 -40.35 -3.86
C GLN A 672 45.32 -39.97 -5.34
N ARG A 673 46.35 -39.33 -5.94
CA ARG A 673 46.43 -38.95 -7.36
C ARG A 673 47.20 -39.98 -8.19
N GLU A 674 48.30 -40.46 -7.65
CA GLU A 674 49.28 -41.30 -8.30
C GLU A 674 49.38 -42.65 -7.60
N ASP A 675 49.60 -43.69 -8.38
CA ASP A 675 49.83 -45.05 -7.89
C ASP A 675 51.05 -45.58 -8.64
N ALA A 676 52.20 -45.59 -7.96
CA ALA A 676 53.51 -45.83 -8.55
C ALA A 676 53.58 -47.21 -9.23
N SER A 677 53.77 -47.24 -10.55
CA SER A 677 53.83 -48.47 -11.36
C SER A 677 55.20 -48.62 -11.99
N LEU A 678 55.74 -49.84 -11.98
CA LEU A 678 56.99 -50.17 -12.66
C LEU A 678 56.80 -50.11 -14.19
N ARG A 679 57.61 -49.31 -14.89
CA ARG A 679 57.98 -49.62 -16.27
C ARG A 679 59.28 -50.42 -16.26
N THR A 680 59.16 -51.74 -16.21
CA THR A 680 60.22 -52.64 -16.68
C THR A 680 60.06 -52.83 -18.19
N GLY A 681 60.51 -51.84 -18.97
CA GLY A 681 60.47 -51.88 -20.44
C GLY A 681 61.14 -50.67 -21.05
N ALA A 682 61.97 -50.90 -22.08
CA ALA A 682 62.90 -49.96 -22.70
C ALA A 682 62.33 -48.53 -22.94
N ALA A 683 63.23 -47.55 -22.80
CA ALA A 683 62.99 -46.13 -22.97
C ALA A 683 62.05 -45.82 -24.16
N ALA A 684 60.85 -45.32 -23.87
CA ALA A 684 60.14 -44.51 -24.84
C ALA A 684 60.95 -43.21 -24.98
N THR A 685 61.72 -43.10 -26.06
CA THR A 685 62.57 -41.93 -26.39
C THR A 685 61.74 -40.76 -26.92
N GLY A 686 60.62 -40.44 -26.27
CA GLY A 686 59.71 -39.37 -26.68
C GLY A 686 59.23 -38.54 -25.47
N PRO A 687 59.04 -37.21 -25.61
CA PRO A 687 58.65 -36.31 -24.53
C PRO A 687 57.21 -36.50 -23.99
N LEU A 688 56.46 -37.51 -24.45
CA LEU A 688 55.05 -37.73 -24.14
C LEU A 688 54.86 -39.08 -23.45
N ASP A 689 55.21 -39.15 -22.15
CA ASP A 689 54.81 -40.22 -21.23
C ASP A 689 53.64 -39.70 -20.38
N GLY A 690 52.44 -39.77 -20.96
CA GLY A 690 51.24 -39.14 -20.42
C GLY A 690 50.36 -40.14 -19.65
N ALA A 691 49.60 -39.61 -18.69
CA ALA A 691 48.58 -40.38 -18.00
C ALA A 691 47.37 -39.51 -17.70
N ILE A 692 46.18 -40.10 -17.77
CA ILE A 692 44.97 -39.51 -17.20
C ILE A 692 44.58 -40.30 -15.97
N TRP A 693 44.12 -39.60 -14.95
CA TRP A 693 43.64 -40.21 -13.72
C TRP A 693 42.31 -39.59 -13.32
N LEU A 694 41.50 -40.42 -12.68
CA LEU A 694 40.19 -40.07 -12.14
C LEU A 694 40.11 -40.65 -10.74
N ARG A 695 39.61 -39.86 -9.79
CA ARG A 695 39.31 -40.24 -8.41
C ARG A 695 37.88 -39.81 -8.10
N ALA A 696 37.12 -40.70 -7.49
CA ALA A 696 35.86 -40.41 -6.84
C ALA A 696 35.99 -40.72 -5.35
N GLU A 697 35.46 -39.83 -4.51
CA GLU A 697 35.44 -40.02 -3.05
C GLU A 697 34.07 -39.68 -2.49
N GLY A 698 33.64 -40.49 -1.52
CA GLY A 698 32.53 -40.18 -0.63
C GLY A 698 33.01 -40.13 0.81
N GLN A 699 32.52 -39.18 1.58
CA GLN A 699 32.84 -39.04 3.00
C GLN A 699 31.62 -38.79 3.87
N MET A 700 31.63 -39.35 5.07
CA MET A 700 30.67 -39.05 6.14
C MET A 700 31.42 -38.46 7.32
N THR A 701 31.01 -37.27 7.76
CA THR A 701 31.59 -36.56 8.92
C THR A 701 30.58 -36.56 10.07
N SER A 702 31.05 -36.79 11.28
CA SER A 702 30.27 -36.63 12.50
C SER A 702 31.10 -35.91 13.56
N MET A 703 30.51 -34.88 14.16
CA MET A 703 31.08 -34.12 15.26
C MET A 703 30.00 -33.87 16.31
N SER A 704 30.29 -34.12 17.58
CA SER A 704 29.34 -33.89 18.69
C SER A 704 30.04 -33.23 19.88
N GLY A 705 29.33 -32.64 20.84
CA GLY A 705 29.93 -32.09 22.06
C GLY A 705 29.47 -30.67 22.37
N GLY A 706 29.42 -30.27 23.66
CA GLY A 706 29.09 -28.90 24.07
C GLY A 706 27.69 -28.39 23.62
N ASN A 707 26.66 -29.24 23.65
CA ASN A 707 25.28 -28.97 23.19
C ASN A 707 25.12 -28.71 21.68
N ARG A 708 26.09 -29.12 20.84
CA ARG A 708 25.96 -29.11 19.37
C ARG A 708 26.18 -30.51 18.80
N SER A 709 25.57 -30.77 17.65
CA SER A 709 25.91 -31.91 16.79
C SER A 709 25.95 -31.45 15.35
N VAL A 710 27.03 -31.79 14.65
CA VAL A 710 27.22 -31.49 13.22
C VAL A 710 27.50 -32.78 12.49
N SER A 711 26.75 -33.05 11.43
CA SER A 711 26.96 -34.20 10.56
C SER A 711 27.08 -33.74 9.11
N GLY A 712 27.93 -34.41 8.33
CA GLY A 712 28.21 -34.03 6.95
C GLY A 712 28.25 -35.23 6.02
N ASN A 713 27.80 -35.04 4.78
CA ASN A 713 27.97 -36.01 3.69
C ASN A 713 28.60 -35.28 2.49
N GLY A 714 29.84 -35.65 2.19
CA GLY A 714 30.65 -35.08 1.13
C GLY A 714 30.88 -36.04 -0.03
N ARG A 715 30.99 -35.51 -1.23
CA ARG A 715 31.24 -36.25 -2.47
C ARG A 715 32.16 -35.41 -3.35
N LEU A 716 33.11 -36.04 -4.01
CA LEU A 716 33.90 -35.35 -5.03
C LEU A 716 34.27 -36.27 -6.19
N ILE A 717 34.48 -35.63 -7.33
CA ILE A 717 35.10 -36.20 -8.53
C ILE A 717 36.30 -35.32 -8.85
N HIS A 718 37.48 -35.91 -8.91
CA HIS A 718 38.74 -35.25 -9.15
C HIS A 718 39.45 -35.94 -10.31
N ALA A 719 39.81 -35.21 -11.34
CA ALA A 719 40.50 -35.76 -12.49
C ALA A 719 41.69 -34.88 -12.88
N GLY A 720 42.68 -35.49 -13.53
CA GLY A 720 43.81 -34.76 -14.05
C GLY A 720 44.58 -35.53 -15.10
N ALA A 721 45.52 -34.84 -15.72
CA ALA A 721 46.39 -35.39 -16.74
C ALA A 721 47.85 -35.01 -16.45
N ASP A 722 48.74 -35.99 -16.51
CA ASP A 722 50.18 -35.81 -16.55
C ASP A 722 50.52 -35.32 -17.97
N LEU A 723 50.98 -34.07 -18.11
CA LEU A 723 51.15 -33.39 -19.41
C LEU A 723 52.59 -33.43 -19.91
N LEU A 724 53.55 -33.24 -19.00
CA LEU A 724 54.97 -33.14 -19.31
C LEU A 724 55.78 -34.02 -18.36
N ARG A 725 56.83 -34.66 -18.90
CA ARG A 725 57.81 -35.39 -18.13
C ARG A 725 59.22 -34.96 -18.52
N PHE A 726 60.04 -34.69 -17.52
CA PHE A 726 61.44 -34.31 -17.68
C PHE A 726 62.32 -35.30 -16.90
N GLU A 727 63.45 -35.70 -17.46
CA GLU A 727 64.50 -36.37 -16.68
C GLU A 727 65.34 -35.31 -15.96
N ASP A 728 65.75 -35.57 -14.73
CA ASP A 728 66.55 -34.61 -13.95
C ASP A 728 68.06 -34.69 -14.24
N GLY A 729 68.48 -35.59 -15.13
CA GLY A 729 69.88 -35.82 -15.51
C GLY A 729 70.71 -36.60 -14.49
N HIS A 730 70.15 -36.95 -13.33
CA HIS A 730 70.83 -37.64 -12.22
C HIS A 730 70.16 -38.98 -11.85
N GLY A 731 69.24 -39.45 -12.68
CA GLY A 731 68.54 -40.72 -12.50
C GLY A 731 67.12 -40.59 -11.99
N GLY A 732 66.61 -39.38 -11.75
CA GLY A 732 65.23 -39.09 -11.37
C GLY A 732 64.41 -38.45 -12.50
N SER A 733 63.17 -38.06 -12.19
CA SER A 733 62.28 -37.40 -13.15
C SER A 733 61.25 -36.47 -12.51
N VAL A 734 60.87 -35.42 -13.24
CA VAL A 734 59.80 -34.48 -12.89
C VAL A 734 58.60 -34.72 -13.79
N ARG A 735 57.39 -34.75 -13.21
CA ARG A 735 56.11 -34.75 -13.93
C ARG A 735 55.34 -33.49 -13.63
N VAL A 736 54.72 -32.90 -14.64
CA VAL A 736 53.86 -31.71 -14.48
C VAL A 736 52.52 -32.00 -15.11
N GLY A 737 51.43 -31.64 -14.42
CA GLY A 737 50.09 -31.88 -14.91
C GLY A 737 49.08 -30.83 -14.48
N ALA A 738 47.90 -30.93 -15.08
CA ALA A 738 46.74 -30.11 -14.75
C ALA A 738 45.63 -30.98 -14.17
N MET A 739 44.82 -30.41 -13.29
CA MET A 739 43.73 -31.10 -12.62
C MET A 739 42.52 -30.21 -12.41
N GLY A 740 41.36 -30.86 -12.33
CA GLY A 740 40.09 -30.23 -12.03
C GLY A 740 39.24 -31.13 -11.14
N MET A 741 38.51 -30.52 -10.22
CA MET A 741 37.63 -31.22 -9.29
C MET A 741 36.26 -30.56 -9.29
N TYR A 742 35.22 -31.39 -9.16
CA TYR A 742 33.91 -30.97 -8.68
C TYR A 742 33.64 -31.68 -7.36
N GLY A 743 33.18 -30.94 -6.36
CA GLY A 743 32.79 -31.53 -5.09
C GLY A 743 31.57 -30.85 -4.50
N SER A 744 30.87 -31.59 -3.65
CA SER A 744 29.74 -31.09 -2.88
C SER A 744 29.70 -31.70 -1.49
N GLN A 745 29.24 -30.93 -0.52
CA GLN A 745 29.02 -31.39 0.83
C GLN A 745 27.73 -30.78 1.38
N THR A 746 26.92 -31.62 2.02
CA THR A 746 25.78 -31.17 2.83
C THR A 746 26.11 -31.37 4.29
N ASN A 747 25.86 -30.36 5.10
CA ASN A 747 26.07 -30.34 6.54
C ASN A 747 24.73 -30.12 7.26
N TRP A 748 24.52 -30.79 8.38
CA TRP A 748 23.41 -30.56 9.29
C TRP A 748 23.96 -30.23 10.66
N SER A 749 23.60 -29.05 11.16
CA SER A 749 23.92 -28.58 12.50
C SER A 749 22.65 -28.58 13.34
N THR A 750 22.73 -29.09 14.58
CA THR A 750 21.60 -29.12 15.52
C THR A 750 21.99 -28.54 16.86
N ARG A 751 21.09 -27.76 17.45
CA ARG A 751 21.23 -27.17 18.79
C ARG A 751 19.90 -27.21 19.55
N PRO A 752 19.91 -27.50 20.86
CA PRO A 752 18.70 -27.46 21.67
C PRO A 752 18.31 -26.00 21.94
N LEU A 753 17.11 -25.62 21.51
CA LEU A 753 16.50 -24.31 21.75
C LEU A 753 15.15 -24.48 22.45
N TRP A 754 14.71 -23.43 23.14
CA TRP A 754 13.36 -23.41 23.70
C TRP A 754 12.32 -23.27 22.59
N ASN A 755 11.35 -24.18 22.55
CA ASN A 755 10.19 -24.07 21.69
C ASN A 755 9.06 -23.41 22.48
N ALA A 756 8.69 -22.18 22.11
CA ALA A 756 7.64 -21.41 22.77
C ALA A 756 6.24 -21.94 22.45
N ILE A 757 6.06 -22.64 21.33
CA ILE A 757 4.78 -23.24 20.93
C ILE A 757 4.50 -24.52 21.73
N GLU A 758 5.51 -25.39 21.86
CA GLU A 758 5.37 -26.67 22.56
C GLU A 758 5.76 -26.63 24.05
N HIS A 759 6.21 -25.48 24.54
CA HIS A 759 6.69 -25.27 25.91
C HIS A 759 7.73 -26.30 26.38
N ARG A 760 8.66 -26.66 25.50
CA ARG A 760 9.75 -27.61 25.79
C ARG A 760 11.01 -27.31 25.00
N VAL A 761 12.13 -27.87 25.42
CA VAL A 761 13.38 -27.81 24.65
C VAL A 761 13.31 -28.79 23.48
N MET A 762 13.60 -28.29 22.28
CA MET A 762 13.67 -29.09 21.06
C MET A 762 14.93 -28.78 20.27
N ASN A 763 15.35 -29.72 19.42
CA ASN A 763 16.51 -29.51 18.54
C ASN A 763 16.11 -28.64 17.35
N ALA A 764 16.59 -27.41 17.31
CA ALA A 764 16.59 -26.59 16.12
C ALA A 764 17.67 -27.09 15.17
N THR A 765 17.39 -27.05 13.86
CA THR A 765 18.30 -27.57 12.84
C THR A 765 18.59 -26.51 11.79
N ALA A 766 19.85 -26.49 11.34
CA ALA A 766 20.31 -25.74 10.18
C ALA A 766 20.99 -26.70 9.19
N ARG A 767 20.61 -26.61 7.92
CA ARG A 767 21.16 -27.38 6.82
C ARG A 767 22.04 -26.46 5.97
N GLY A 768 23.34 -26.72 6.00
CA GLY A 768 24.32 -26.10 5.10
C GLY A 768 24.54 -26.96 3.86
N SER A 769 24.75 -26.34 2.71
CA SER A 769 25.31 -27.00 1.54
C SER A 769 26.40 -26.16 0.91
N VAL A 770 27.44 -26.82 0.41
CA VAL A 770 28.51 -26.23 -0.40
C VAL A 770 28.75 -27.11 -1.61
N SER A 771 28.87 -26.51 -2.78
CA SER A 771 29.29 -27.22 -4.00
C SER A 771 30.07 -26.30 -4.91
N GLY A 772 31.05 -26.84 -5.62
CA GLY A 772 31.92 -26.00 -6.41
C GLY A 772 32.92 -26.76 -7.25
N TYR A 773 33.64 -25.98 -8.04
CA TYR A 773 34.68 -26.46 -8.94
C TYR A 773 36.03 -25.95 -8.45
N ASN A 774 37.04 -26.80 -8.55
CA ASN A 774 38.43 -26.43 -8.35
C ASN A 774 39.22 -26.71 -9.63
N VAL A 775 40.17 -25.84 -9.96
CA VAL A 775 41.09 -26.00 -11.08
C VAL A 775 42.51 -25.72 -10.61
N GLY A 776 43.47 -26.51 -11.07
CA GLY A 776 44.83 -26.41 -10.55
C GLY A 776 45.89 -27.11 -11.38
N LEU A 777 47.12 -26.93 -10.92
CA LEU A 777 48.33 -27.54 -11.50
C LEU A 777 49.08 -28.30 -10.40
N TYR A 778 49.82 -29.32 -10.80
CA TYR A 778 50.69 -30.09 -9.90
C TYR A 778 52.02 -30.43 -10.59
N GLY A 779 53.03 -30.68 -9.76
CA GLY A 779 54.34 -31.13 -10.17
C GLY A 779 54.91 -32.14 -9.17
N THR A 780 55.48 -33.24 -9.67
CA THR A 780 56.06 -34.31 -8.84
C THR A 780 57.45 -34.63 -9.31
N TRP A 781 58.43 -34.54 -8.42
CA TRP A 781 59.80 -35.01 -8.63
C TRP A 781 60.02 -36.34 -7.91
N TYR A 782 60.58 -37.31 -8.61
CA TYR A 782 61.06 -38.58 -8.08
C TYR A 782 62.58 -38.65 -8.24
N GLY A 783 63.32 -38.91 -7.17
CA GLY A 783 64.79 -38.90 -7.18
C GLY A 783 65.43 -40.15 -7.78
N ASN A 784 64.69 -41.24 -7.93
CA ASN A 784 65.18 -42.50 -8.51
C ASN A 784 64.42 -42.87 -9.79
N ARG A 785 65.09 -43.66 -10.64
CA ARG A 785 64.51 -44.20 -11.87
C ARG A 785 63.44 -45.24 -11.57
N ASP A 786 63.65 -46.05 -10.53
CA ASP A 786 62.58 -46.84 -9.92
C ASP A 786 61.82 -45.96 -8.92
N ILE A 787 60.68 -45.45 -9.37
CA ILE A 787 59.80 -44.55 -8.60
C ILE A 787 59.18 -45.19 -7.36
N LEU A 788 59.44 -46.49 -7.12
CA LEU A 788 59.06 -47.20 -5.91
C LEU A 788 60.05 -47.05 -4.77
N THR A 789 61.23 -46.48 -5.03
CA THR A 789 62.30 -46.34 -4.03
C THR A 789 62.85 -44.92 -4.05
N GLY A 790 63.37 -44.47 -2.91
CA GLY A 790 64.02 -43.17 -2.82
C GLY A 790 63.05 -42.02 -2.58
N PRO A 791 63.56 -40.77 -2.66
CA PRO A 791 62.80 -39.59 -2.29
C PRO A 791 61.83 -39.14 -3.38
N TYR A 792 60.74 -38.51 -2.97
CA TYR A 792 59.91 -37.69 -3.85
C TYR A 792 59.54 -36.35 -3.20
N VAL A 793 59.19 -35.41 -4.06
CA VAL A 793 58.54 -34.15 -3.69
C VAL A 793 57.36 -33.92 -4.63
N ASP A 794 56.17 -33.72 -4.08
CA ASP A 794 54.96 -33.35 -4.81
C ASP A 794 54.51 -31.96 -4.39
N ALA A 795 54.17 -31.11 -5.35
CA ALA A 795 53.66 -29.78 -5.10
C ALA A 795 52.45 -29.51 -5.99
N TRP A 796 51.40 -28.93 -5.41
CA TRP A 796 50.19 -28.60 -6.15
C TRP A 796 49.52 -27.34 -5.66
N PHE A 797 48.71 -26.73 -6.53
CA PHE A 797 47.92 -25.54 -6.24
C PHE A 797 46.58 -25.59 -6.97
N MET A 798 45.51 -25.18 -6.28
CA MET A 798 44.14 -25.12 -6.81
C MET A 798 43.44 -23.82 -6.42
N TYR A 799 42.69 -23.26 -7.37
CA TYR A 799 41.68 -22.23 -7.13
C TYR A 799 40.30 -22.87 -7.12
N GLY A 800 39.52 -22.62 -6.07
CA GLY A 800 38.16 -23.12 -5.90
C GLY A 800 37.12 -22.01 -5.93
N ALA A 801 35.99 -22.25 -6.60
CA ALA A 801 34.82 -21.38 -6.56
C ALA A 801 33.57 -22.18 -6.19
N TYR A 802 32.84 -21.71 -5.18
CA TYR A 802 31.74 -22.45 -4.56
C TYR A 802 30.46 -21.62 -4.44
N ALA A 803 29.34 -22.32 -4.62
CA ALA A 803 28.01 -21.88 -4.23
C ALA A 803 27.65 -22.54 -2.90
N ASN A 804 27.18 -21.72 -1.96
CA ASN A 804 26.81 -22.14 -0.62
C ASN A 804 25.35 -21.76 -0.34
N SER A 805 24.68 -22.56 0.48
CA SER A 805 23.36 -22.23 1.01
C SER A 805 23.27 -22.63 2.48
N VAL A 806 22.51 -21.88 3.27
CA VAL A 806 22.14 -22.23 4.64
C VAL A 806 20.63 -22.02 4.79
N GLY A 807 19.96 -22.89 5.53
CA GLY A 807 18.53 -22.76 5.83
C GLY A 807 18.08 -23.81 6.83
N GLY A 808 16.78 -23.96 7.07
CA GLY A 808 16.23 -25.00 7.94
C GLY A 808 15.05 -24.49 8.72
N SER A 809 15.24 -24.30 10.02
CA SER A 809 14.22 -23.66 10.87
C SER A 809 14.07 -22.15 10.64
N LEU A 810 15.07 -21.50 10.02
CA LEU A 810 14.96 -20.18 9.40
C LEU A 810 14.86 -20.27 7.87
N ALA A 811 14.33 -19.21 7.25
CA ALA A 811 14.32 -19.08 5.79
C ALA A 811 15.73 -19.15 5.20
N ALA A 812 15.87 -19.82 4.07
CA ALA A 812 17.16 -20.10 3.47
C ALA A 812 17.77 -18.89 2.74
N ASP A 813 19.09 -18.78 2.78
CA ASP A 813 19.90 -17.83 2.04
C ASP A 813 21.01 -18.54 1.25
N SER A 814 21.62 -17.82 0.32
CA SER A 814 22.69 -18.33 -0.51
C SER A 814 23.79 -17.30 -0.72
N TYR A 815 25.04 -17.77 -0.80
CA TYR A 815 26.21 -16.92 -0.94
C TYR A 815 27.33 -17.63 -1.70
N ARG A 816 28.30 -16.86 -2.18
CA ARG A 816 29.47 -17.38 -2.90
C ARG A 816 30.70 -17.37 -2.01
N SER A 817 31.56 -18.36 -2.20
CA SER A 817 32.88 -18.41 -1.57
C SER A 817 33.94 -18.89 -2.55
N ARG A 818 35.20 -18.64 -2.21
CA ARG A 818 36.37 -19.06 -2.99
C ARG A 818 37.47 -19.58 -2.08
N THR A 819 38.29 -20.47 -2.61
CA THR A 819 39.50 -20.95 -1.96
C THR A 819 40.72 -20.76 -2.83
N LEU A 820 41.86 -20.55 -2.17
CA LEU A 820 43.18 -20.65 -2.75
C LEU A 820 44.00 -21.66 -1.94
N THR A 821 44.18 -22.87 -2.47
CA THR A 821 44.81 -23.96 -1.72
C THR A 821 46.09 -24.42 -2.41
N GLY A 822 47.18 -24.52 -1.67
CA GLY A 822 48.45 -25.07 -2.15
C GLY A 822 49.05 -26.06 -1.17
N SER A 823 49.81 -27.01 -1.67
CA SER A 823 50.44 -28.06 -0.87
C SER A 823 51.84 -28.37 -1.37
N VAL A 824 52.72 -28.77 -0.44
CA VAL A 824 53.98 -29.44 -0.71
C VAL A 824 54.05 -30.70 0.16
N GLU A 825 54.31 -31.83 -0.47
CA GLU A 825 54.45 -33.15 0.14
C GLU A 825 55.82 -33.73 -0.20
N THR A 826 56.43 -34.45 0.73
CA THR A 826 57.67 -35.19 0.50
C THR A 826 57.61 -36.52 1.22
N GLY A 827 58.27 -37.53 0.66
CA GLY A 827 58.43 -38.82 1.32
C GLY A 827 59.63 -39.57 0.78
N TYR A 828 59.96 -40.68 1.43
CA TYR A 828 61.12 -41.50 1.07
C TYR A 828 60.77 -42.98 1.17
N SER A 829 60.70 -43.69 0.04
CA SER A 829 60.32 -45.10 0.02
C SER A 829 61.54 -46.02 0.21
N LEU A 830 61.49 -46.89 1.23
CA LEU A 830 62.53 -47.84 1.60
C LEU A 830 62.04 -49.28 1.39
N PRO A 831 62.73 -50.12 0.59
CA PRO A 831 62.43 -51.54 0.54
C PRO A 831 62.82 -52.20 1.87
N PHE A 832 61.94 -53.04 2.42
CA PHE A 832 62.24 -53.80 3.65
C PHE A 832 61.99 -55.31 3.52
N TYR A 833 61.33 -55.75 2.45
CA TYR A 833 61.10 -57.18 2.18
C TYR A 833 61.03 -57.44 0.68
N GLU A 834 61.70 -58.50 0.24
CA GLU A 834 61.67 -59.00 -1.13
C GLU A 834 61.76 -60.52 -1.14
N ARG A 835 60.77 -61.19 -1.73
CA ARG A 835 60.75 -62.65 -1.88
C ARG A 835 59.93 -63.07 -3.09
N GLY A 836 60.59 -63.70 -4.06
CA GLY A 836 59.95 -64.13 -5.31
C GLY A 836 59.32 -62.94 -6.04
N ASP A 837 58.04 -63.05 -6.34
CA ASP A 837 57.27 -62.04 -7.07
C ASP A 837 56.73 -60.89 -6.20
N THR A 838 57.10 -60.83 -4.90
CA THR A 838 56.58 -59.83 -3.96
C THR A 838 57.67 -58.97 -3.33
N ARG A 839 57.48 -57.63 -3.38
CA ARG A 839 58.29 -56.62 -2.70
C ARG A 839 57.42 -55.74 -1.80
N PHE A 840 57.91 -55.36 -0.62
CA PHE A 840 57.28 -54.39 0.27
C PHE A 840 58.21 -53.25 0.64
N PHE A 841 57.59 -52.08 0.79
CA PHE A 841 58.23 -50.81 1.06
C PHE A 841 57.55 -50.10 2.23
N VAL A 842 58.34 -49.36 2.99
CA VAL A 842 57.87 -48.44 4.01
C VAL A 842 58.26 -47.03 3.59
N GLU A 843 57.32 -46.11 3.68
CA GLU A 843 57.46 -44.75 3.19
C GLU A 843 56.98 -43.77 4.26
N PRO A 844 57.89 -43.16 5.03
CA PRO A 844 57.58 -41.95 5.78
C PRO A 844 57.25 -40.79 4.84
N GLU A 845 56.22 -40.02 5.20
CA GLU A 845 55.64 -38.93 4.41
C GLU A 845 55.43 -37.69 5.29
N ALA A 846 55.63 -36.50 4.74
CA ALA A 846 55.32 -35.23 5.36
C ALA A 846 54.66 -34.28 4.35
N GLN A 847 53.62 -33.56 4.76
CA GLN A 847 52.89 -32.63 3.90
C GLN A 847 52.59 -31.32 4.63
N LEU A 848 52.72 -30.20 3.92
CA LEU A 848 52.27 -28.88 4.35
C LEU A 848 51.25 -28.37 3.34
N VAL A 849 50.07 -27.96 3.82
CA VAL A 849 48.99 -27.39 3.02
C VAL A 849 48.61 -26.02 3.57
N VAL A 850 48.45 -25.03 2.68
CA VAL A 850 47.94 -23.71 3.02
C VAL A 850 46.67 -23.46 2.22
N SER A 851 45.59 -23.04 2.88
CA SER A 851 44.27 -22.82 2.25
C SER A 851 43.69 -21.47 2.68
N ASP A 852 43.55 -20.51 1.76
CA ASP A 852 42.88 -19.23 1.99
C ASP A 852 41.41 -19.32 1.56
N TYR A 853 40.47 -19.22 2.50
CA TYR A 853 39.03 -19.18 2.25
C TYR A 853 38.49 -17.76 2.38
N ARG A 854 37.65 -17.35 1.43
CA ARG A 854 36.92 -16.06 1.48
C ARG A 854 35.47 -16.23 1.06
N ALA A 855 34.57 -15.55 1.77
CA ALA A 855 33.17 -15.39 1.43
C ALA A 855 32.76 -13.92 1.66
N ASP A 856 31.89 -13.39 0.80
CA ASP A 856 31.41 -12.01 0.93
C ASP A 856 30.33 -11.89 2.01
N ALA A 857 30.30 -10.74 2.67
CA ALA A 857 29.27 -10.43 3.66
C ALA A 857 27.88 -10.31 3.01
N HIS A 858 26.87 -10.89 3.63
CA HIS A 858 25.52 -10.98 3.07
C HIS A 858 24.43 -10.95 4.16
N GLY A 859 23.20 -10.64 3.77
CA GLY A 859 22.04 -10.65 4.66
C GLY A 859 21.35 -12.02 4.67
N THR A 860 20.78 -12.37 5.81
CA THR A 860 20.08 -13.63 6.08
C THR A 860 18.81 -13.32 6.87
N ALA A 861 17.93 -14.30 7.05
CA ALA A 861 16.74 -14.13 7.89
C ALA A 861 17.08 -13.75 9.36
N GLY A 862 18.22 -14.22 9.89
CA GLY A 862 18.65 -13.96 11.26
C GLY A 862 19.56 -12.74 11.44
N GLY A 863 19.97 -12.07 10.35
CA GLY A 863 20.92 -10.96 10.40
C GLY A 863 21.95 -10.94 9.28
N ARG A 864 22.93 -10.05 9.38
CA ARG A 864 24.06 -9.91 8.45
C ARG A 864 25.23 -10.79 8.87
N VAL A 865 25.65 -11.69 7.99
CA VAL A 865 26.84 -12.54 8.16
C VAL A 865 28.07 -11.83 7.58
N ASP A 866 29.19 -11.85 8.31
CA ASP A 866 30.49 -11.31 7.91
C ASP A 866 31.64 -12.10 8.60
N GLY A 867 32.89 -11.77 8.30
CA GLY A 867 34.06 -12.27 9.05
C GLY A 867 34.40 -13.73 8.83
N GLN A 868 33.88 -14.38 7.78
CA GLN A 868 34.12 -15.80 7.47
C GLN A 868 35.50 -16.10 6.85
N GLY A 869 36.29 -15.08 6.52
CA GLY A 869 37.59 -15.26 5.87
C GLY A 869 38.62 -15.92 6.81
N SER A 870 39.38 -16.89 6.31
CA SER A 870 40.43 -17.57 7.08
C SER A 870 41.57 -18.07 6.19
N THR A 871 42.80 -18.07 6.70
CA THR A 871 43.95 -18.72 6.07
C THR A 871 44.40 -19.87 6.97
N ASP A 872 44.17 -21.10 6.53
CA ASP A 872 44.46 -22.31 7.28
C ASP A 872 45.80 -22.92 6.89
N VAL A 873 46.57 -23.37 7.87
CA VAL A 873 47.80 -24.14 7.67
C VAL A 873 47.59 -25.55 8.24
N LEU A 874 47.73 -26.57 7.40
CA LEU A 874 47.65 -27.98 7.78
C LEU A 874 49.00 -28.66 7.58
N THR A 875 49.39 -29.47 8.55
CA THR A 875 50.58 -30.34 8.47
C THR A 875 50.15 -31.81 8.57
N ARG A 876 50.72 -32.68 7.76
CA ARG A 876 50.57 -34.14 7.82
C ARG A 876 51.92 -34.76 8.11
N LEU A 877 51.97 -35.70 9.04
CA LEU A 877 53.04 -36.69 9.13
C LEU A 877 52.41 -38.08 8.95
N GLY A 878 52.94 -38.86 8.02
CA GLY A 878 52.39 -40.15 7.64
C GLY A 878 53.46 -41.24 7.54
N VAL A 879 53.03 -42.49 7.67
CA VAL A 879 53.80 -43.67 7.28
C VAL A 879 52.91 -44.56 6.44
N ARG A 880 53.34 -44.85 5.22
CA ARG A 880 52.70 -45.73 4.27
C ARG A 880 53.50 -47.02 4.10
N VAL A 881 52.86 -48.15 4.32
CA VAL A 881 53.42 -49.47 3.99
C VAL A 881 52.70 -49.98 2.75
N HIS A 882 53.44 -50.24 1.68
CA HIS A 882 52.87 -50.69 0.42
C HIS A 882 53.65 -51.87 -0.17
N GLY A 883 52.94 -52.75 -0.85
CA GLY A 883 53.51 -53.94 -1.49
C GLY A 883 53.25 -53.95 -2.98
N ILE A 884 54.03 -54.76 -3.69
CA ILE A 884 53.82 -55.08 -5.10
C ILE A 884 54.01 -56.57 -5.27
N THR A 885 52.98 -57.24 -5.79
CA THR A 885 53.02 -58.65 -6.15
C THR A 885 52.75 -58.78 -7.64
N ALA A 886 53.69 -59.38 -8.37
CA ALA A 886 53.47 -59.71 -9.78
C ALA A 886 52.38 -60.78 -9.91
N MET A 887 51.52 -60.62 -10.91
CA MET A 887 50.39 -61.48 -11.23
C MET A 887 50.55 -62.03 -12.66
N PRO A 888 49.93 -63.17 -13.00
CA PRO A 888 50.00 -63.74 -14.34
C PRO A 888 49.62 -62.73 -15.44
N HIS A 889 50.28 -62.86 -16.59
CA HIS A 889 50.13 -61.99 -17.77
C HIS A 889 50.66 -60.55 -17.58
N GLY A 890 51.70 -60.37 -16.75
CA GLY A 890 52.38 -59.08 -16.58
C GLY A 890 51.52 -58.01 -15.90
N ARG A 891 50.63 -58.44 -14.98
CA ARG A 891 49.80 -57.57 -14.14
C ARG A 891 50.42 -57.47 -12.74
N GLU A 892 50.00 -56.48 -11.96
CA GLU A 892 50.46 -56.28 -10.58
C GLU A 892 49.28 -56.02 -9.62
N LEU A 893 49.38 -56.54 -8.40
CA LEU A 893 48.54 -56.20 -7.27
C LEU A 893 49.35 -55.43 -6.24
N ARG A 894 48.82 -54.28 -5.79
CA ARG A 894 49.53 -53.34 -4.93
C ARG A 894 48.72 -52.98 -3.69
N PRO A 895 48.78 -53.80 -2.61
CA PRO A 895 48.12 -53.48 -1.35
C PRO A 895 48.88 -52.39 -0.59
N PHE A 896 48.16 -51.60 0.20
CA PHE A 896 48.77 -50.62 1.11
C PHE A 896 47.97 -50.43 2.39
N ILE A 897 48.67 -50.00 3.42
CA ILE A 897 48.12 -49.42 4.65
C ILE A 897 48.88 -48.14 4.98
N GLU A 898 48.19 -47.13 5.48
CA GLU A 898 48.75 -45.82 5.77
C GLU A 898 48.18 -45.31 7.08
N ALA A 899 49.06 -44.77 7.94
CA ALA A 899 48.71 -44.11 9.17
C ALA A 899 49.22 -42.67 9.13
N ASN A 900 48.35 -41.71 9.45
CA ASN A 900 48.60 -40.28 9.35
C ASN A 900 48.24 -39.58 10.64
N TRP A 901 49.03 -38.58 11.00
CA TRP A 901 48.68 -37.55 11.95
C TRP A 901 48.55 -36.22 11.21
N TRP A 902 47.38 -35.60 11.30
CA TRP A 902 47.07 -34.29 10.77
C TRP A 902 47.02 -33.27 11.90
N HIS A 903 47.76 -32.18 11.74
CA HIS A 903 47.72 -31.01 12.61
C HIS A 903 47.16 -29.81 11.82
N GLY A 904 46.19 -29.08 12.37
CA GLY A 904 45.50 -28.00 11.67
C GLY A 904 45.08 -26.81 12.54
N PRO A 905 44.37 -25.83 11.96
CA PRO A 905 44.11 -24.51 12.57
C PRO A 905 43.28 -24.57 13.88
N GLY A 906 42.45 -25.59 14.06
CA GLY A 906 41.71 -25.84 15.30
C GLY A 906 40.41 -25.06 15.48
N SER A 907 40.23 -23.93 14.79
CA SER A 907 38.97 -23.17 14.84
C SER A 907 38.81 -22.21 13.67
N ARG A 908 37.57 -22.00 13.23
CA ARG A 908 37.16 -20.88 12.36
C ARG A 908 36.14 -20.00 13.06
N SER A 909 35.99 -18.76 12.60
CA SER A 909 35.04 -17.81 13.16
C SER A 909 34.24 -17.07 12.09
N LEU A 910 33.11 -16.51 12.49
CA LEU A 910 32.33 -15.53 11.74
C LEU A 910 31.65 -14.55 12.69
N THR A 911 31.06 -13.50 12.14
CA THR A 911 30.13 -12.64 12.88
C THR A 911 28.74 -12.66 12.25
N LEU A 912 27.69 -12.72 13.07
CA LEU A 912 26.29 -12.52 12.68
C LEU A 912 25.77 -11.29 13.44
N ASP A 913 25.47 -10.20 12.73
CA ASP A 913 25.21 -8.88 13.32
C ASP A 913 26.24 -8.50 14.40
N ARG A 914 27.53 -8.55 14.07
CA ARG A 914 28.67 -8.29 14.99
C ARG A 914 28.84 -9.27 16.16
N ASN A 915 27.90 -10.18 16.42
CA ASN A 915 28.10 -11.27 17.38
C ASN A 915 29.04 -12.32 16.81
N ALA A 916 30.14 -12.60 17.52
CA ALA A 916 31.15 -13.56 17.08
C ALA A 916 30.77 -15.01 17.41
N PHE A 917 30.92 -15.89 16.43
CA PHE A 917 30.73 -17.33 16.56
C PHE A 917 31.99 -18.05 16.12
N SER A 918 32.29 -19.18 16.76
CA SER A 918 33.43 -20.01 16.38
C SER A 918 33.05 -21.49 16.28
N PHE A 919 33.71 -22.17 15.35
CA PHE A 919 33.56 -23.57 15.03
C PHE A 919 34.92 -24.24 15.20
N SER A 920 35.05 -25.05 16.24
CA SER A 920 36.29 -25.75 16.56
C SER A 920 36.28 -27.13 15.92
N VAL A 921 37.29 -27.40 15.10
CA VAL A 921 37.61 -28.73 14.58
C VAL A 921 38.84 -29.21 15.35
N PRO A 922 38.98 -30.50 15.69
CA PRO A 922 40.16 -30.96 16.43
C PRO A 922 41.45 -30.58 15.69
N ARG A 923 42.39 -29.95 16.42
CA ARG A 923 43.71 -29.59 15.88
C ARG A 923 44.46 -30.83 15.42
N ASP A 924 44.44 -31.87 16.25
CA ASP A 924 45.16 -33.12 16.03
C ASP A 924 44.18 -34.24 15.67
N ARG A 925 44.40 -34.87 14.52
CA ARG A 925 43.54 -35.92 13.97
C ARG A 925 44.40 -37.10 13.52
N ALA A 926 44.10 -38.29 14.02
CA ALA A 926 44.71 -39.53 13.55
C ALA A 926 43.86 -40.11 12.42
N ALA A 927 44.48 -40.53 11.33
CA ALA A 927 43.80 -41.18 10.22
C ALA A 927 44.49 -42.47 9.81
N VAL A 928 43.70 -43.51 9.54
CA VAL A 928 44.18 -44.80 9.01
C VAL A 928 43.46 -45.07 7.69
N ARG A 929 44.21 -45.50 6.67
CA ARG A 929 43.68 -45.83 5.35
C ARG A 929 44.24 -47.17 4.88
N ILE A 930 43.38 -48.01 4.35
CA ILE A 930 43.74 -49.31 3.77
C ILE A 930 43.14 -49.44 2.37
N GLY A 931 43.90 -50.00 1.44
CA GLY A 931 43.42 -50.19 0.08
C GLY A 931 44.34 -51.06 -0.75
N ALA A 932 43.96 -51.23 -2.01
CA ALA A 932 44.77 -51.93 -2.99
C ALA A 932 44.54 -51.38 -4.39
N THR A 933 45.60 -51.39 -5.20
CA THR A 933 45.53 -51.10 -6.63
C THR A 933 45.75 -52.36 -7.45
N GLY A 934 44.84 -52.66 -8.38
CA GLY A 934 44.93 -53.75 -9.33
C GLY A 934 45.18 -53.26 -10.74
N GLN A 935 46.18 -53.82 -11.43
CA GLN A 935 46.42 -53.55 -12.84
C GLN A 935 45.56 -54.46 -13.71
N LEU A 936 44.68 -53.86 -14.52
CA LEU A 936 43.80 -54.61 -15.42
C LEU A 936 44.46 -54.87 -16.78
N SER A 937 45.26 -53.92 -17.25
CA SER A 937 46.10 -54.04 -18.45
C SER A 937 47.42 -53.28 -18.27
N ARG A 938 48.35 -53.41 -19.22
CA ARG A 938 49.61 -52.64 -19.20
C ARG A 938 49.41 -51.13 -19.14
N GLN A 939 48.25 -50.64 -19.58
CA GLN A 939 47.91 -49.22 -19.65
C GLN A 939 46.87 -48.78 -18.62
N PHE A 940 46.15 -49.69 -17.95
CA PHE A 940 45.00 -49.34 -17.10
C PHE A 940 45.05 -49.99 -15.72
N SER A 941 44.85 -49.18 -14.67
CA SER A 941 44.81 -49.61 -13.27
C SER A 941 43.64 -49.01 -12.51
N ILE A 942 43.10 -49.76 -11.55
CA ILE A 942 42.02 -49.35 -10.66
C ILE A 942 42.44 -49.54 -9.20
N SER A 943 42.18 -48.55 -8.36
CA SER A 943 42.43 -48.57 -6.92
C SER A 943 41.16 -48.34 -6.12
N ALA A 944 41.04 -49.02 -4.99
CA ALA A 944 39.96 -48.80 -4.02
C ALA A 944 40.54 -48.74 -2.60
N SER A 945 40.03 -47.83 -1.78
CA SER A 945 40.46 -47.70 -0.39
C SER A 945 39.34 -47.20 0.53
N ILE A 946 39.44 -47.57 1.80
CA ILE A 946 38.61 -47.06 2.88
C ILE A 946 39.52 -46.50 3.97
N GLY A 947 39.10 -45.40 4.59
CA GLY A 947 39.83 -44.79 5.69
C GLY A 947 38.92 -44.19 6.74
N VAL A 948 39.47 -44.07 7.94
CA VAL A 948 38.83 -43.41 9.08
C VAL A 948 39.81 -42.36 9.62
N GLU A 949 39.32 -41.15 9.83
CA GLU A 949 40.02 -40.03 10.46
C GLU A 949 39.24 -39.63 11.72
N GLY A 950 39.91 -39.39 12.84
CA GLY A 950 39.23 -39.04 14.08
C GLY A 950 40.15 -38.43 15.14
N ASN A 951 39.55 -37.95 16.23
CA ASN A 951 40.25 -37.60 17.46
C ASN A 951 39.86 -38.58 18.60
N LEU A 952 40.40 -38.36 19.80
CA LEU A 952 40.10 -39.20 20.97
C LEU A 952 38.77 -38.89 21.67
N SER A 953 37.94 -37.97 21.15
CA SER A 953 36.72 -37.52 21.83
C SER A 953 35.47 -37.65 20.98
N ASP A 954 35.34 -36.86 19.93
CA ASP A 954 34.02 -36.41 19.49
C ASP A 954 33.91 -36.06 17.99
N TYR A 955 34.97 -36.31 17.21
CA TYR A 955 35.04 -36.10 15.76
C TYR A 955 35.45 -37.38 15.03
N SER A 956 34.74 -37.70 13.96
CA SER A 956 35.09 -38.80 13.06
C SER A 956 34.70 -38.50 11.62
N VAL A 957 35.53 -38.96 10.69
CA VAL A 957 35.27 -38.97 9.25
C VAL A 957 35.57 -40.34 8.68
N VAL A 958 34.60 -40.91 7.97
CA VAL A 958 34.77 -42.15 7.21
C VAL A 958 34.83 -41.79 5.73
N LYS A 959 35.89 -42.21 5.05
CA LYS A 959 36.13 -41.92 3.62
C LYS A 959 36.22 -43.21 2.81
N GLY A 960 35.53 -43.25 1.69
CA GLY A 960 35.68 -44.29 0.67
C GLY A 960 36.15 -43.67 -0.64
N GLN A 961 37.20 -44.23 -1.24
CA GLN A 961 37.80 -43.70 -2.46
C GLN A 961 37.92 -44.79 -3.52
N PHE A 962 37.60 -44.42 -4.76
CA PHE A 962 37.85 -45.20 -5.97
C PHE A 962 38.67 -44.37 -6.94
N SER A 963 39.73 -44.95 -7.52
CA SER A 963 40.55 -44.27 -8.52
C SER A 963 40.79 -45.16 -9.73
N ALA A 964 40.89 -44.55 -10.92
CA ALA A 964 41.28 -45.20 -12.16
C ALA A 964 42.37 -44.39 -12.86
N LYS A 965 43.34 -45.05 -13.46
CA LYS A 965 44.44 -44.39 -14.18
C LYS A 965 44.71 -45.10 -15.51
N TYR A 966 44.81 -44.33 -16.58
CA TYR A 966 45.19 -44.78 -17.92
C TYR A 966 46.49 -44.09 -18.33
N ARG A 967 47.47 -44.86 -18.84
CA ARG A 967 48.82 -44.41 -19.21
C ARG A 967 49.12 -44.82 -20.66
N TRP A 968 49.82 -44.00 -21.43
CA TRP A 968 50.22 -44.33 -22.81
C TRP A 968 51.73 -44.23 -23.06
#